data_AF-A0AA36HX48-F1
#
_entry.id   AF-A0AA36HX48-F1
#
_cell.length_a   1.000
_cell.length_b   1.000
_cell.length_c   1.000
_cell.angle_alpha   90.00
_cell.angle_beta   90.00
_cell.angle_gamma   90.00
#
_symmetry.space_group_name_H-M   'P 1'
#
loop_
_entity.id
_entity.type
_entity.pdbx_description
1 polymer ?
#
loop_
_entity_poly.entity_id
_entity_poly.type
_entity_poly.pdbx_seq_one_letter_code
_entity_poly.pdbx_strand_id
1 'polypeptide(L)'
;MASDRFQDELRLWEADAERVRKLVAEIPGPCVLNLAEENILSFGQGDWALIERDVAAAFSPDLASVILDCFREEVQTCLAVRRELINFKKLCLHLWQSATSVEKDLRQLASFYYTELVGDPLGAEAGDTSDTRAVRRARYVDMANALNECRGAVAAMFDARHFSKAVCKWPRHPASGVPWKFEALPQSLELWKPLDQAQHFLESYHLLDAYYAAVHEEADGYAKATRPPSSSIRPWKSERDFVESDIGPRSLGSLLAAVQAGLQLPQQAARYIELVLIARGAAKALAIRLALRRYIAALREVEARASTLEQKLKVLAGEDPFATPLTDTAVSAGLHLHSRRHLLVIKGMLPVVSEFLRWLDPIADMRSDASRLFVSGSKGAAAFVPRGFPDLLARHRAAVSLGGHREAMLAELEPGGSGWPRSARPANEAHASACRTCGVKLNRLWLHRGLCLLCESKVRAQGRCPYGGERCGSRSFCPHDNRCVVCEQWSCERCKLLRGDGEDVWQLVMQRQPSFVFLDFDRTLCTTKAGASPLQGTHSLDSDLVTVCCQHRKVLIVTRSPRSEDICVFLRQHGVRARLLNRDEIQFDHQADAGGLRGDVWVRSVKREGFDSKAAVILKEMEAEAEATGIFADDDIKELTDEALRGLVDGGRLLRLLFVRSGGKE
;
A
#
# COMPACT_ATOMS: atom_id res chain seq x y z
N MET A 1 19.38 -41.49 -16.28
CA MET A 1 19.10 -41.87 -17.69
C MET A 1 19.01 -40.69 -18.66
N ALA A 2 18.91 -39.42 -18.22
CA ALA A 2 18.96 -38.26 -19.12
C ALA A 2 20.38 -37.85 -19.56
N SER A 3 21.41 -38.26 -18.81
CA SER A 3 22.81 -37.84 -19.01
C SER A 3 23.36 -38.17 -20.40
N ASP A 4 23.26 -39.42 -20.87
CA ASP A 4 23.89 -39.85 -22.14
C ASP A 4 23.33 -39.15 -23.38
N ARG A 5 22.06 -38.71 -23.35
CA ARG A 5 21.40 -38.04 -24.48
C ARG A 5 21.98 -36.65 -24.77
N PHE A 6 22.52 -35.97 -23.75
CA PHE A 6 22.95 -34.57 -23.86
C PHE A 6 24.47 -34.39 -23.67
N GLN A 7 25.23 -35.48 -23.52
CA GLN A 7 26.67 -35.44 -23.24
C GLN A 7 27.47 -34.60 -24.23
N ASP A 8 27.19 -34.71 -25.53
CA ASP A 8 27.95 -33.97 -26.54
C ASP A 8 27.71 -32.45 -26.46
N GLU A 9 26.49 -32.03 -26.14
CA GLU A 9 26.17 -30.62 -25.90
C GLU A 9 26.80 -30.11 -24.61
N LEU A 10 26.73 -30.90 -23.52
CA LEU A 10 27.33 -30.54 -22.24
C LEU A 10 28.86 -30.48 -22.32
N ARG A 11 29.51 -31.32 -23.12
CA ARG A 11 30.97 -31.24 -23.37
C ARG A 11 31.39 -29.92 -24.03
N LEU A 12 30.54 -29.31 -24.87
CA LEU A 12 30.82 -28.00 -25.45
C LEU A 12 30.93 -26.92 -24.36
N TRP A 13 30.10 -27.02 -23.32
CA TRP A 13 30.16 -26.12 -22.16
C TRP A 13 31.41 -26.32 -21.29
N GLU A 14 32.10 -27.45 -21.39
CA GLU A 14 33.37 -27.70 -20.70
C GLU A 14 34.57 -27.23 -21.52
N ALA A 15 34.52 -27.43 -22.84
CA ALA A 15 35.68 -27.31 -23.72
C ALA A 15 35.90 -25.89 -24.29
N ASP A 16 34.85 -25.07 -24.46
CA ASP A 16 34.94 -23.85 -25.27
C ASP A 16 34.13 -22.66 -24.71
N ALA A 17 34.66 -22.03 -23.65
CA ALA A 17 34.04 -20.90 -22.99
C ALA A 17 33.83 -19.67 -23.92
N GLU A 18 34.69 -19.47 -24.90
CA GLU A 18 34.60 -18.35 -25.85
C GLU A 18 33.44 -18.55 -26.83
N ARG A 19 33.24 -19.78 -27.31
CA ARG A 19 32.09 -20.15 -28.13
C ARG A 19 30.77 -20.02 -27.38
N VAL A 20 30.72 -20.46 -26.12
CA VAL A 20 29.55 -20.25 -25.25
C VAL A 20 29.25 -18.77 -25.09
N ARG A 21 30.27 -17.93 -24.86
CA ARG A 21 30.10 -16.48 -24.72
C ARG A 21 29.56 -15.84 -25.99
N LYS A 22 30.01 -16.27 -27.18
CA LYS A 22 29.49 -15.81 -28.47
C LYS A 22 28.01 -16.18 -28.65
N LEU A 23 27.64 -17.43 -28.36
CA LEU A 23 26.25 -17.89 -28.44
C LEU A 23 25.32 -17.05 -27.54
N VAL A 24 25.73 -16.83 -26.28
CA VAL A 24 24.94 -16.05 -25.32
C VAL A 24 24.91 -14.55 -25.66
N ALA A 25 25.95 -14.02 -26.31
CA ALA A 25 26.00 -12.61 -26.72
C ALA A 25 24.99 -12.24 -27.82
N GLU A 26 24.46 -13.22 -28.55
CA GLU A 26 23.41 -13.02 -29.56
C GLU A 26 22.01 -12.81 -28.94
N ILE A 27 21.85 -13.09 -27.64
CA ILE A 27 20.58 -12.92 -26.93
C ILE A 27 20.29 -11.42 -26.72
N PRO A 28 19.09 -10.90 -27.09
CA PRO A 28 18.76 -9.50 -26.92
C PRO A 28 18.83 -9.01 -25.46
N GLY A 29 19.64 -7.96 -25.25
CA GLY A 29 19.82 -7.26 -23.97
C GLY A 29 21.23 -7.42 -23.38
N PRO A 30 21.45 -7.03 -22.11
CA PRO A 30 22.72 -7.24 -21.44
C PRO A 30 23.02 -8.74 -21.29
N CYS A 31 24.23 -9.15 -21.63
CA CYS A 31 24.69 -10.54 -21.49
C CYS A 31 24.76 -10.93 -20.00
N VAL A 32 24.07 -12.01 -19.61
CA VAL A 32 23.99 -12.48 -18.21
C VAL A 32 25.33 -12.96 -17.66
N LEU A 33 26.28 -13.35 -18.51
CA LEU A 33 27.65 -13.70 -18.09
C LEU A 33 28.43 -12.49 -17.55
N ASN A 34 28.00 -11.27 -17.88
CA ASN A 34 28.57 -10.03 -17.37
C ASN A 34 27.84 -9.53 -16.12
N LEU A 35 26.91 -10.29 -15.55
CA LEU A 35 26.14 -9.88 -14.38
C LEU A 35 27.07 -9.68 -13.18
N ALA A 36 26.93 -8.52 -12.56
CA ALA A 36 27.60 -8.13 -11.33
C ALA A 36 26.61 -7.35 -10.44
N GLU A 37 27.00 -7.09 -9.19
CA GLU A 37 26.16 -6.34 -8.25
C GLU A 37 25.84 -4.94 -8.75
N GLU A 38 26.78 -4.29 -9.44
CA GLU A 38 26.68 -2.90 -9.89
C GLU A 38 25.75 -2.75 -11.09
N ASN A 39 25.62 -3.79 -11.92
CA ASN A 39 24.87 -3.72 -13.17
C ASN A 39 23.54 -4.49 -13.16
N ILE A 40 23.20 -5.18 -12.07
CA ILE A 40 21.98 -6.00 -11.94
C ILE A 40 20.68 -5.23 -12.20
N LEU A 41 20.68 -3.91 -12.04
CA LEU A 41 19.51 -3.07 -12.31
C LEU A 41 19.21 -2.90 -13.81
N SER A 42 20.17 -3.19 -14.69
CA SER A 42 20.02 -3.10 -16.15
C SER A 42 19.28 -4.29 -16.77
N PHE A 43 19.06 -5.37 -16.01
CA PHE A 43 18.38 -6.57 -16.49
C PHE A 43 16.87 -6.49 -16.24
N GLY A 44 16.08 -6.83 -17.28
CA GLY A 44 14.65 -7.11 -17.14
C GLY A 44 14.42 -8.33 -16.24
N GLN A 45 13.36 -8.30 -15.41
CA GLN A 45 13.15 -9.29 -14.34
C GLN A 45 11.67 -9.47 -13.97
N GLY A 46 11.40 -10.52 -13.19
CA GLY A 46 10.12 -10.74 -12.53
C GLY A 46 9.09 -11.49 -13.36
N ASP A 47 9.51 -12.04 -14.50
CA ASP A 47 8.69 -12.83 -15.41
C ASP A 47 9.43 -14.12 -15.77
N TRP A 48 8.71 -15.23 -15.72
CA TRP A 48 9.17 -16.55 -16.12
C TRP A 48 9.62 -16.57 -17.59
N ALA A 49 8.91 -15.85 -18.47
CA ALA A 49 9.21 -15.82 -19.89
C ALA A 49 10.63 -15.33 -20.20
N LEU A 50 11.21 -14.47 -19.34
CA LEU A 50 12.58 -14.00 -19.49
C LEU A 50 13.62 -15.08 -19.16
N ILE A 51 13.31 -15.96 -18.19
CA ILE A 51 14.16 -17.08 -17.81
C ILE A 51 14.11 -18.14 -18.92
N GLU A 52 12.89 -18.49 -19.35
CA GLU A 52 12.66 -19.44 -20.44
C GLU A 52 13.36 -19.01 -21.71
N ARG A 53 13.27 -17.73 -22.10
CA ARG A 53 13.98 -17.16 -23.23
C ARG A 53 15.50 -17.35 -23.14
N ASP A 54 16.10 -16.99 -22.01
CA ASP A 54 17.56 -17.02 -21.85
C ASP A 54 18.10 -18.47 -21.79
N VAL A 55 17.34 -19.41 -21.22
CA VAL A 55 17.69 -20.83 -21.22
C VAL A 55 17.49 -21.45 -22.61
N ALA A 56 16.35 -21.21 -23.26
CA ALA A 56 16.05 -21.74 -24.58
C ALA A 56 16.99 -21.22 -25.68
N ALA A 57 17.59 -20.04 -25.49
CA ALA A 57 18.58 -19.51 -26.42
C ALA A 57 19.99 -20.07 -26.21
N ALA A 58 20.30 -20.63 -25.04
CA ALA A 58 21.63 -21.11 -24.70
C ALA A 58 21.80 -22.64 -24.85
N PHE A 59 20.71 -23.39 -24.84
CA PHE A 59 20.69 -24.85 -24.93
C PHE A 59 19.79 -25.32 -26.07
N SER A 60 19.97 -26.56 -26.53
CA SER A 60 19.06 -27.21 -27.47
C SER A 60 17.63 -27.25 -26.91
N PRO A 61 16.58 -27.24 -27.76
CA PRO A 61 15.19 -27.23 -27.29
C PRO A 61 14.87 -28.35 -26.29
N ASP A 62 15.41 -29.56 -26.52
CA ASP A 62 15.22 -30.72 -25.66
C ASP A 62 15.89 -30.51 -24.28
N LEU A 63 17.16 -30.10 -24.26
CA LEU A 63 17.89 -29.89 -23.00
C LEU A 63 17.33 -28.68 -22.24
N ALA A 64 16.98 -27.60 -22.94
CA ALA A 64 16.35 -26.43 -22.36
C ALA A 64 15.04 -26.78 -21.65
N SER A 65 14.17 -27.59 -22.28
CA SER A 65 12.93 -28.05 -21.65
C SER A 65 13.22 -28.81 -20.36
N VAL A 66 14.15 -29.76 -20.40
CA VAL A 66 14.53 -30.56 -19.23
C VAL A 66 15.09 -29.69 -18.10
N ILE A 67 15.97 -28.73 -18.41
CA ILE A 67 16.53 -27.78 -17.44
C ILE A 67 15.40 -26.94 -16.81
N LEU A 68 14.53 -26.35 -17.63
CA LEU A 68 13.44 -25.50 -17.16
C LEU A 68 12.49 -26.28 -16.24
N ASP A 69 12.15 -27.51 -16.60
CA ASP A 69 11.24 -28.35 -15.82
C ASP A 69 11.79 -28.72 -14.43
N CYS A 70 13.12 -28.70 -14.22
CA CYS A 70 13.72 -28.90 -12.90
C CYS A 70 13.34 -27.82 -11.88
N PHE A 71 12.99 -26.61 -12.31
CA PHE A 71 12.73 -25.48 -11.41
C PHE A 71 11.51 -24.62 -11.77
N ARG A 72 10.77 -24.95 -12.84
CA ARG A 72 9.61 -24.20 -13.34
C ARG A 72 8.59 -23.94 -12.24
N GLU A 73 8.10 -25.00 -11.59
CA GLU A 73 7.04 -24.89 -10.58
C GLU A 73 7.47 -24.01 -9.39
N GLU A 74 8.65 -24.25 -8.84
CA GLU A 74 9.16 -23.51 -7.67
C GLU A 74 9.40 -22.02 -8.01
N VAL A 75 10.03 -21.73 -9.15
CA VAL A 75 10.30 -20.34 -9.54
C VAL A 75 9.01 -19.59 -9.86
N GLN A 76 8.08 -20.19 -10.62
CA GLN A 76 6.80 -19.56 -10.91
C GLN A 76 5.98 -19.33 -9.64
N THR A 77 5.99 -20.29 -8.71
CA THR A 77 5.35 -20.15 -7.39
C THR A 77 5.95 -18.97 -6.62
N CYS A 78 7.28 -18.89 -6.51
CA CYS A 78 7.95 -17.77 -5.84
C CYS A 78 7.68 -16.42 -6.52
N LEU A 79 7.58 -16.37 -7.84
CA LEU A 79 7.20 -15.16 -8.58
C LEU A 79 5.74 -14.76 -8.27
N ALA A 80 4.83 -15.73 -8.10
CA ALA A 80 3.46 -15.50 -7.68
C ALA A 80 3.37 -14.95 -6.25
N VAL A 81 4.08 -15.58 -5.28
CA VAL A 81 4.21 -15.07 -3.89
C VAL A 81 4.71 -13.63 -3.89
N ARG A 82 5.78 -13.35 -4.65
CA ARG A 82 6.35 -11.99 -4.75
C ARG A 82 5.32 -10.99 -5.26
N ARG A 83 4.52 -11.36 -6.26
CA ARG A 83 3.49 -10.50 -6.85
C ARG A 83 2.40 -10.18 -5.82
N GLU A 84 1.85 -11.18 -5.15
CA GLU A 84 0.81 -10.96 -4.15
C GLU A 84 1.34 -10.21 -2.92
N LEU A 85 2.57 -10.48 -2.47
CA LEU A 85 3.15 -9.71 -1.37
C LEU A 85 3.35 -8.23 -1.73
N ILE A 86 3.65 -7.92 -3.01
CA ILE A 86 3.70 -6.52 -3.48
C ILE A 86 2.33 -5.85 -3.36
N ASN A 87 1.26 -6.58 -3.69
CA ASN A 87 -0.12 -6.10 -3.59
C ASN A 87 -0.53 -5.90 -2.12
N PHE A 88 -0.30 -6.91 -1.27
CA PHE A 88 -0.53 -6.82 0.16
C PHE A 88 0.21 -5.64 0.80
N LYS A 89 1.51 -5.48 0.48
CA LYS A 89 2.33 -4.34 0.93
C LYS A 89 1.70 -2.99 0.54
N LYS A 90 1.14 -2.87 -0.66
CA LYS A 90 0.47 -1.64 -1.12
C LYS A 90 -0.86 -1.45 -0.37
N LEU A 91 -1.67 -2.50 -0.15
CA LEU A 91 -2.85 -2.43 0.72
C LEU A 91 -2.50 -1.91 2.13
N CYS A 92 -1.46 -2.46 2.77
CA CYS A 92 -1.02 -2.01 4.09
C CYS A 92 -0.62 -0.53 4.12
N LEU A 93 -0.18 0.05 2.99
CA LEU A 93 0.08 1.50 2.91
C LEU A 93 -1.22 2.28 3.11
N HIS A 94 -2.30 1.87 2.44
CA HIS A 94 -3.60 2.52 2.54
C HIS A 94 -4.21 2.37 3.93
N LEU A 95 -4.13 1.16 4.50
CA LEU A 95 -4.59 0.89 5.86
C LEU A 95 -3.81 1.76 6.86
N TRP A 96 -2.49 1.78 6.78
CA TRP A 96 -1.65 2.60 7.67
C TRP A 96 -1.92 4.11 7.52
N GLN A 97 -2.07 4.62 6.29
CA GLN A 97 -2.42 6.02 6.05
C GLN A 97 -3.80 6.37 6.63
N SER A 98 -4.80 5.50 6.42
CA SER A 98 -6.12 5.68 7.01
C SER A 98 -6.07 5.63 8.54
N ALA A 99 -5.31 4.71 9.12
CA ALA A 99 -5.17 4.56 10.56
C ALA A 99 -4.50 5.79 11.18
N THR A 100 -3.46 6.32 10.55
CA THR A 100 -2.78 7.54 10.98
C THR A 100 -3.73 8.76 10.97
N SER A 101 -4.65 8.81 10.00
CA SER A 101 -5.69 9.86 9.97
C SER A 101 -6.66 9.72 11.15
N VAL A 102 -7.17 8.52 11.41
CA VAL A 102 -8.09 8.26 12.53
C VAL A 102 -7.41 8.51 13.87
N GLU A 103 -6.15 8.11 14.03
CA GLU A 103 -5.37 8.38 15.23
C GLU A 103 -5.19 9.89 15.45
N LYS A 104 -4.97 10.67 14.38
CA LYS A 104 -4.91 12.13 14.46
C LYS A 104 -6.23 12.71 14.94
N ASP A 105 -7.36 12.25 14.40
CA ASP A 105 -8.70 12.70 14.78
C ASP A 105 -8.99 12.39 16.27
N LEU A 106 -8.70 11.16 16.71
CA LEU A 106 -8.84 10.76 18.12
C LEU A 106 -7.92 11.58 19.04
N ARG A 107 -6.71 11.91 18.58
CA ARG A 107 -5.77 12.76 19.33
C ARG A 107 -6.27 14.19 19.45
N GLN A 108 -6.90 14.75 18.41
CA GLN A 108 -7.55 16.06 18.48
C GLN A 108 -8.68 16.05 19.50
N LEU A 109 -9.58 15.05 19.43
CA LEU A 109 -10.70 14.92 20.36
C LEU A 109 -10.23 14.75 21.81
N ALA A 110 -9.27 13.85 22.06
CA ALA A 110 -8.71 13.66 23.39
C ALA A 110 -8.03 14.93 23.93
N SER A 111 -7.28 15.65 23.09
CA SER A 111 -6.64 16.93 23.44
C SER A 111 -7.66 18.04 23.75
N PHE A 112 -8.78 18.06 23.03
CA PHE A 112 -9.89 18.99 23.24
C PHE A 112 -10.53 18.77 24.61
N TYR A 113 -11.06 17.56 24.83
CA TYR A 113 -11.79 17.23 26.05
C TYR A 113 -10.91 17.17 27.32
N TYR A 114 -9.58 17.04 27.18
CA TYR A 114 -8.65 17.11 28.32
C TYR A 114 -8.57 18.51 28.96
N THR A 115 -8.72 19.58 28.16
CA THR A 115 -8.30 20.95 28.55
C THR A 115 -9.13 21.54 29.70
N GLU A 116 -10.32 21.00 30.00
CA GLU A 116 -11.20 21.46 31.09
C GLU A 116 -11.10 20.62 32.37
N LEU A 117 -10.35 19.50 32.35
CA LEU A 117 -10.06 18.72 33.56
C LEU A 117 -8.97 19.37 34.41
N VAL A 118 -8.10 20.15 33.78
CA VAL A 118 -7.04 20.94 34.43
C VAL A 118 -7.56 22.37 34.55
N GLY A 119 -8.46 22.59 35.52
CA GLY A 119 -9.06 23.90 35.74
C GLY A 119 -8.02 24.99 35.99
N ASP A 120 -8.24 26.17 35.41
CA ASP A 120 -7.63 27.41 35.89
C ASP A 120 -8.46 27.87 37.10
N PRO A 121 -7.92 27.92 38.32
CA PRO A 121 -8.67 28.34 39.51
C PRO A 121 -9.19 29.79 39.43
N LEU A 122 -8.78 30.57 38.42
CA LEU A 122 -9.16 31.98 38.26
C LEU A 122 -10.28 32.24 37.23
N GLY A 123 -10.82 31.21 36.57
CA GLY A 123 -11.77 31.36 35.46
C GLY A 123 -13.07 30.57 35.58
N ALA A 124 -13.40 30.04 36.77
CA ALA A 124 -14.69 29.40 37.00
C ALA A 124 -15.80 30.45 36.99
N GLU A 125 -16.28 30.83 35.80
CA GLU A 125 -17.54 31.55 35.70
C GLU A 125 -18.66 30.70 36.31
N ALA A 126 -19.54 31.36 37.07
CA ALA A 126 -20.49 30.81 38.02
C ALA A 126 -21.64 29.95 37.43
N GLY A 127 -21.42 29.28 36.30
CA GLY A 127 -22.42 28.45 35.60
C GLY A 127 -21.98 27.02 35.27
N ASP A 128 -20.74 26.61 35.54
CA ASP A 128 -20.25 25.25 35.23
C ASP A 128 -20.75 24.23 36.27
N THR A 129 -21.92 23.64 36.00
CA THR A 129 -22.51 22.59 36.86
C THR A 129 -21.63 21.34 36.90
N SER A 130 -21.63 20.60 38.02
CA SER A 130 -20.81 19.37 38.14
C SER A 130 -21.15 18.30 37.09
N ASP A 131 -22.37 18.36 36.53
CA ASP A 131 -22.87 17.43 35.51
C ASP A 131 -22.19 17.66 34.15
N THR A 132 -21.99 18.92 33.74
CA THR A 132 -21.25 19.28 32.51
C THR A 132 -19.81 18.75 32.55
N ARG A 133 -19.13 18.90 33.70
CA ARG A 133 -17.76 18.41 33.90
C ARG A 133 -17.68 16.89 33.89
N ALA A 134 -18.67 16.20 34.46
CA ALA A 134 -18.75 14.74 34.45
C ALA A 134 -18.92 14.19 33.02
N VAL A 135 -19.83 14.78 32.25
CA VAL A 135 -20.06 14.42 30.83
C VAL A 135 -18.78 14.63 30.00
N ARG A 136 -18.08 15.75 30.18
CA ARG A 136 -16.85 16.03 29.43
C ARG A 136 -15.70 15.09 29.83
N ARG A 137 -15.59 14.76 31.12
CA ARG A 137 -14.65 13.74 31.60
C ARG A 137 -14.91 12.37 30.97
N ALA A 138 -16.18 11.96 30.89
CA ALA A 138 -16.56 10.70 30.24
C ALA A 138 -16.12 10.70 28.76
N ARG A 139 -16.42 11.76 28.01
CA ARG A 139 -15.96 11.93 26.62
C ARG A 139 -14.44 11.85 26.50
N TYR A 140 -13.69 12.50 27.39
CA TYR A 140 -12.23 12.41 27.40
C TYR A 140 -11.76 10.95 27.59
N VAL A 141 -12.30 10.24 28.58
CA VAL A 141 -11.94 8.85 28.87
C VAL A 141 -12.24 7.95 27.68
N ASP A 142 -13.41 8.10 27.04
CA ASP A 142 -13.79 7.33 25.87
C ASP A 142 -12.83 7.57 24.70
N MET A 143 -12.52 8.84 24.39
CA MET A 143 -11.60 9.19 23.32
C MET A 143 -10.16 8.78 23.61
N ALA A 144 -9.71 8.88 24.87
CA ALA A 144 -8.40 8.42 25.29
C ALA A 144 -8.28 6.89 25.20
N ASN A 145 -9.34 6.16 25.55
CA ASN A 145 -9.38 4.71 25.42
C ASN A 145 -9.30 4.28 23.95
N ALA A 146 -10.18 4.85 23.11
CA ALA A 146 -10.19 4.61 21.66
C ALA A 146 -8.87 5.00 21.00
N LEU A 147 -8.22 6.09 21.45
CA LEU A 147 -6.90 6.50 20.96
C LEU A 147 -5.81 5.47 21.28
N ASN A 148 -5.81 4.91 22.49
CA ASN A 148 -4.81 3.91 22.87
C ASN A 148 -5.01 2.58 22.12
N GLU A 149 -6.25 2.14 21.92
CA GLU A 149 -6.54 1.02 21.01
C GLU A 149 -6.08 1.33 19.58
N CYS A 150 -6.43 2.51 19.05
CA CYS A 150 -6.04 2.91 17.71
C CYS A 150 -4.51 2.93 17.52
N ARG A 151 -3.75 3.31 18.55
CA ARG A 151 -2.27 3.27 18.50
C ARG A 151 -1.74 1.85 18.33
N GLY A 152 -2.34 0.87 19.00
CA GLY A 152 -2.02 -0.54 18.79
C GLY A 152 -2.28 -0.98 17.35
N ALA A 153 -3.46 -0.65 16.83
CA ALA A 153 -3.82 -0.95 15.44
C ALA A 153 -2.89 -0.26 14.42
N VAL A 154 -2.56 1.02 14.63
CA VAL A 154 -1.63 1.78 13.77
C VAL A 154 -0.24 1.15 13.78
N ALA A 155 0.28 0.72 14.94
CA ALA A 155 1.57 0.05 15.04
C ALA A 155 1.58 -1.26 14.24
N ALA A 156 0.52 -2.07 14.34
CA ALA A 156 0.38 -3.30 13.56
C ALA A 156 0.35 -3.04 12.05
N MET A 157 -0.44 -2.06 11.61
CA MET A 157 -0.51 -1.67 10.19
C MET A 157 0.80 -1.07 9.67
N PHE A 158 1.52 -0.34 10.52
CA PHE A 158 2.85 0.17 10.20
C PHE A 158 3.83 -0.98 9.98
N ASP A 159 3.93 -1.94 10.90
CA ASP A 159 4.83 -3.09 10.76
C ASP A 159 4.50 -3.92 9.52
N ALA A 160 3.22 -4.21 9.28
CA ALA A 160 2.78 -4.91 8.08
C ALA A 160 3.21 -4.21 6.79
N ARG A 161 3.08 -2.88 6.72
CA ARG A 161 3.57 -2.09 5.60
C ARG A 161 5.10 -2.09 5.53
N HIS A 162 5.78 -1.85 6.64
CA HIS A 162 7.22 -1.66 6.70
C HIS A 162 7.96 -2.96 6.37
N PHE A 163 7.60 -4.06 7.03
CA PHE A 163 8.24 -5.35 6.82
C PHE A 163 7.86 -5.99 5.49
N SER A 164 6.59 -5.95 5.04
CA SER A 164 6.27 -6.43 3.69
C SER A 164 7.02 -5.62 2.62
N LYS A 165 7.24 -4.31 2.84
CA LYS A 165 8.09 -3.50 1.95
C LYS A 165 9.55 -3.89 2.01
N ALA A 166 10.07 -4.16 3.20
CA ALA A 166 11.44 -4.58 3.39
C ALA A 166 11.66 -5.96 2.73
N VAL A 167 10.71 -6.91 2.83
CA VAL A 167 10.76 -8.22 2.16
C VAL A 167 10.76 -8.02 0.65
N CYS A 168 9.82 -7.25 0.09
CA CYS A 168 9.82 -6.97 -1.35
C CYS A 168 11.10 -6.26 -1.86
N LYS A 169 11.77 -5.53 -0.96
CA LYS A 169 13.03 -4.82 -1.24
C LYS A 169 14.27 -5.69 -1.04
N TRP A 170 14.12 -6.99 -0.81
CA TRP A 170 15.24 -7.93 -0.78
C TRP A 170 16.20 -7.65 -1.93
N PRO A 171 17.52 -7.62 -1.69
CA PRO A 171 18.49 -7.34 -2.73
C PRO A 171 18.32 -8.27 -3.93
N ARG A 172 18.64 -7.76 -5.13
CA ARG A 172 18.57 -8.59 -6.33
C ARG A 172 19.75 -9.56 -6.41
N HIS A 173 20.93 -9.08 -6.01
CA HIS A 173 22.15 -9.87 -6.03
C HIS A 173 22.32 -10.58 -4.67
N PRO A 174 22.60 -11.89 -4.62
CA PRO A 174 22.75 -12.62 -3.36
C PRO A 174 23.89 -12.15 -2.46
N ALA A 175 24.92 -11.52 -3.03
CA ALA A 175 26.06 -10.98 -2.26
C ALA A 175 25.74 -9.65 -1.55
N SER A 176 24.66 -8.97 -1.93
CA SER A 176 24.27 -7.72 -1.29
C SER A 176 23.69 -7.98 0.11
N GLY A 177 24.09 -7.17 1.09
CA GLY A 177 23.55 -7.27 2.45
C GLY A 177 22.06 -6.91 2.55
N VAL A 178 21.41 -7.37 3.62
CA VAL A 178 19.98 -7.17 3.90
C VAL A 178 19.78 -6.24 5.10
N PRO A 179 18.63 -5.55 5.24
CA PRO A 179 18.39 -4.69 6.40
C PRO A 179 18.47 -5.49 7.72
N TRP A 180 19.26 -5.02 8.69
CA TRP A 180 19.45 -5.69 9.98
C TRP A 180 18.15 -5.99 10.75
N LYS A 181 17.11 -5.17 10.53
CA LYS A 181 15.79 -5.36 11.14
C LYS A 181 15.21 -6.75 10.83
N PHE A 182 15.54 -7.37 9.69
CA PHE A 182 15.11 -8.74 9.42
C PHE A 182 15.77 -9.76 10.32
N GLU A 183 17.08 -9.61 10.52
CA GLU A 183 17.83 -10.56 11.34
C GLU A 183 17.47 -10.46 12.83
N ALA A 184 17.03 -9.28 13.27
CA ALA A 184 16.59 -9.01 14.64
C ALA A 184 15.07 -9.24 14.88
N LEU A 185 14.38 -9.97 14.00
CA LEU A 185 12.99 -10.37 14.24
C LEU A 185 12.90 -11.39 15.41
N PRO A 186 11.87 -11.31 16.27
CA PRO A 186 10.75 -10.35 16.25
C PRO A 186 11.04 -8.99 16.91
N GLN A 187 12.16 -8.84 17.62
CA GLN A 187 12.43 -7.68 18.50
C GLN A 187 12.56 -6.35 17.76
N SER A 188 12.77 -6.38 16.45
CA SER A 188 12.82 -5.22 15.55
C SER A 188 11.46 -4.69 15.09
N LEU A 189 10.36 -5.38 15.38
CA LEU A 189 9.00 -4.93 15.12
C LEU A 189 8.62 -3.77 16.05
N GLU A 190 7.93 -2.75 15.55
CA GLU A 190 7.37 -1.68 16.39
C GLU A 190 6.35 -2.24 17.38
N LEU A 191 5.66 -3.32 17.04
CA LEU A 191 4.78 -4.09 17.93
C LEU A 191 5.50 -4.67 19.14
N TRP A 192 6.80 -4.95 19.06
CA TRP A 192 7.54 -5.54 20.17
C TRP A 192 7.71 -4.56 21.34
N LYS A 193 7.89 -3.28 21.05
CA LYS A 193 8.09 -2.23 22.06
C LYS A 193 6.95 -2.13 23.08
N PRO A 194 5.67 -2.00 22.70
CA PRO A 194 4.57 -1.95 23.67
C PRO A 194 4.44 -3.26 24.48
N LEU A 195 4.79 -4.42 23.91
CA LEU A 195 4.81 -5.69 24.65
C LEU A 195 5.93 -5.75 25.69
N ASP A 196 7.11 -5.24 25.34
CA ASP A 196 8.25 -5.12 26.25
C ASP A 196 7.93 -4.17 27.41
N GLN A 197 7.30 -3.03 27.10
CA GLN A 197 6.85 -2.07 28.10
C GLN A 197 5.77 -2.65 29.02
N ALA A 198 4.80 -3.38 28.47
CA ALA A 198 3.76 -4.03 29.25
C ALA A 198 4.33 -5.13 30.17
N GLN A 199 5.24 -5.96 29.65
CA GLN A 199 5.92 -6.98 30.45
C GLN A 199 6.72 -6.36 31.59
N HIS A 200 7.52 -5.33 31.30
CA HIS A 200 8.31 -4.63 32.32
C HIS A 200 7.43 -3.97 33.38
N PHE A 201 6.29 -3.39 32.98
CA PHE A 201 5.29 -2.86 33.89
C PHE A 201 4.75 -3.93 34.85
N LEU A 202 4.41 -5.12 34.33
CA LEU A 202 3.94 -6.25 35.14
C LEU A 202 5.01 -6.73 36.12
N GLU A 203 6.26 -6.89 35.66
CA GLU A 203 7.39 -7.32 36.48
C GLU A 203 7.71 -6.32 37.60
N SER A 204 7.59 -5.03 37.29
CA SER A 204 7.90 -3.93 38.20
C SER A 204 6.68 -3.43 38.99
N TYR A 205 5.51 -4.07 38.87
CA TYR A 205 4.25 -3.55 39.40
C TYR A 205 4.34 -3.24 40.90
N HIS A 206 4.83 -4.18 41.70
CA HIS A 206 5.00 -4.04 43.14
C HIS A 206 5.99 -2.92 43.53
N LEU A 207 7.07 -2.76 42.76
CA LEU A 207 8.04 -1.68 42.98
C LEU A 207 7.45 -0.32 42.63
N LEU A 208 6.65 -0.23 41.56
CA LEU A 208 5.96 0.98 41.16
C LEU A 208 4.88 1.36 42.17
N ASP A 209 4.14 0.39 42.71
CA ASP A 209 3.12 0.64 43.72
C ASP A 209 3.72 1.17 45.02
N ALA A 210 4.80 0.52 45.51
CA ALA A 210 5.57 1.02 46.64
C ALA A 210 6.16 2.41 46.39
N TYR A 211 6.65 2.68 45.17
CA TYR A 211 7.16 4.00 44.79
C TYR A 211 6.06 5.06 44.80
N TYR A 212 4.91 4.80 44.19
CA TYR A 212 3.81 5.78 44.16
C TYR A 212 3.19 5.98 45.55
N ALA A 213 3.09 4.95 46.38
CA ALA A 213 2.69 5.07 47.78
C ALA A 213 3.66 6.01 48.54
N ALA A 214 4.97 5.79 48.40
CA ALA A 214 5.99 6.64 49.02
C ALA A 214 5.94 8.09 48.50
N VAL A 215 5.76 8.32 47.19
CA VAL A 215 5.63 9.68 46.63
C VAL A 215 4.37 10.39 47.14
N HIS A 216 3.28 9.67 47.33
CA HIS A 216 2.04 10.24 47.89
C HIS A 216 2.15 10.53 49.38
N GLU A 217 2.87 9.70 50.15
CA GLU A 217 3.16 9.94 51.57
C GLU A 217 4.21 11.06 51.79
N GLU A 218 5.22 11.17 50.93
CA GLU A 218 6.24 12.25 50.97
C GLU A 218 5.67 13.64 50.62
N ALA A 219 4.54 13.70 49.90
CA ALA A 219 3.85 14.96 49.61
C ALA A 219 3.32 15.66 50.89
N ASP A 220 3.15 14.91 51.99
CA ASP A 220 2.75 15.42 53.32
C ASP A 220 3.93 15.71 54.26
N GLY A 221 5.18 15.46 53.85
CA GLY A 221 6.35 15.71 54.68
C GLY A 221 7.67 15.33 53.99
N TYR A 222 8.44 16.36 53.63
CA TYR A 222 9.72 16.31 52.90
C TYR A 222 10.64 15.11 53.19
N ALA A 223 10.76 14.20 52.22
CA ALA A 223 11.94 13.38 51.96
C ALA A 223 12.12 13.16 50.43
N LYS A 224 13.31 12.70 50.00
CA LYS A 224 13.81 12.80 48.63
C LYS A 224 13.62 11.46 47.89
N ALA A 225 12.55 11.36 47.09
CA ALA A 225 12.16 10.19 46.30
C ALA A 225 13.31 9.41 45.63
N THR A 226 13.23 8.08 45.75
CA THR A 226 14.01 7.08 45.01
C THR A 226 13.69 7.14 43.51
N ARG A 227 14.67 6.90 42.64
CA ARG A 227 14.44 6.93 41.18
C ARG A 227 13.46 5.82 40.76
N PRO A 228 12.55 6.07 39.80
CA PRO A 228 11.74 5.01 39.21
C PRO A 228 12.65 3.94 38.57
N PRO A 229 12.20 2.68 38.48
CA PRO A 229 12.97 1.61 37.84
C PRO A 229 13.39 2.02 36.43
N SER A 230 14.70 1.89 36.14
CA SER A 230 15.28 2.39 34.89
C SER A 230 14.79 1.57 33.70
N SER A 231 14.19 2.23 32.70
CA SER A 231 13.92 1.58 31.41
C SER A 231 15.23 1.24 30.71
N SER A 232 15.35 0.03 30.18
CA SER A 232 16.50 -0.35 29.35
C SER A 232 16.59 0.54 28.11
N ILE A 233 17.74 1.19 27.93
CA ILE A 233 18.03 1.96 26.72
C ILE A 233 18.49 0.97 25.65
N ARG A 234 17.70 0.78 24.59
CA ARG A 234 18.18 0.02 23.43
C ARG A 234 19.24 0.86 22.70
N PRO A 235 20.41 0.30 22.39
CA PRO A 235 21.39 0.99 21.56
C PRO A 235 20.77 1.31 20.19
N TRP A 236 20.95 2.55 19.75
CA TRP A 236 20.45 3.00 18.44
C TRP A 236 21.22 2.27 17.33
N LYS A 237 20.49 1.74 16.35
CA LYS A 237 21.04 1.19 15.10
C LYS A 237 20.37 1.88 13.92
N SER A 238 21.14 2.23 12.91
CA SER A 238 20.64 2.95 11.74
C SER A 238 19.77 2.04 10.88
N GLU A 239 18.68 2.56 10.31
CA GLU A 239 17.85 1.79 9.36
C GLU A 239 18.58 1.39 8.08
N ARG A 240 19.76 1.97 7.83
CA ARG A 240 20.58 1.73 6.64
C ARG A 240 21.66 0.66 6.85
N ASP A 241 21.77 0.10 8.05
CA ASP A 241 22.79 -0.89 8.33
C ASP A 241 22.39 -2.21 7.66
N PHE A 242 23.20 -2.63 6.70
CA PHE A 242 23.06 -3.91 6.01
C PHE A 242 23.88 -4.97 6.75
N VAL A 243 23.34 -6.17 6.86
CA VAL A 243 23.99 -7.35 7.44
C VAL A 243 23.97 -8.49 6.44
N GLU A 244 24.88 -9.43 6.59
CA GLU A 244 24.85 -10.67 5.83
C GLU A 244 23.62 -11.50 6.21
N SER A 245 23.05 -12.21 5.25
CA SER A 245 21.93 -13.12 5.46
C SER A 245 22.09 -14.35 4.58
N ASP A 246 21.87 -15.52 5.16
CA ASP A 246 22.02 -16.81 4.48
C ASP A 246 20.82 -17.12 3.57
N ILE A 247 19.67 -16.46 3.76
CA ILE A 247 18.41 -16.76 3.06
C ILE A 247 18.57 -16.73 1.53
N GLY A 248 19.25 -15.70 1.00
CA GLY A 248 19.47 -15.55 -0.44
C GLY A 248 20.34 -16.69 -1.00
N PRO A 249 21.61 -16.80 -0.56
CA PRO A 249 22.52 -17.85 -1.02
C PRO A 249 21.98 -19.27 -0.81
N ARG A 250 21.37 -19.56 0.35
CA ARG A 250 20.85 -20.89 0.69
C ARG A 250 19.70 -21.32 -0.22
N SER A 251 18.79 -20.41 -0.53
CA SER A 251 17.62 -20.72 -1.36
C SER A 251 17.98 -20.97 -2.81
N LEU A 252 18.85 -20.12 -3.38
CA LEU A 252 19.39 -20.33 -4.72
C LEU A 252 20.24 -21.60 -4.80
N GLY A 253 21.11 -21.83 -3.81
CA GLY A 253 21.94 -23.03 -3.75
C GLY A 253 21.13 -24.32 -3.67
N SER A 254 20.02 -24.33 -2.92
CA SER A 254 19.13 -25.50 -2.85
C SER A 254 18.46 -25.81 -4.19
N LEU A 255 18.04 -24.78 -4.94
CA LEU A 255 17.47 -24.94 -6.27
C LEU A 255 18.51 -25.46 -7.27
N LEU A 256 19.70 -24.88 -7.27
CA LEU A 256 20.81 -25.31 -8.15
C LEU A 256 21.27 -26.73 -7.83
N ALA A 257 21.30 -27.12 -6.56
CA ALA A 257 21.62 -28.49 -6.16
C ALA A 257 20.60 -29.50 -6.72
N ALA A 258 19.31 -29.14 -6.76
CA ALA A 258 18.28 -29.98 -7.37
C ALA A 258 18.49 -30.15 -8.89
N VAL A 259 18.83 -29.06 -9.60
CA VAL A 259 19.18 -29.12 -11.04
C VAL A 259 20.42 -29.99 -11.26
N GLN A 260 21.46 -29.80 -10.45
CA GLN A 260 22.71 -30.55 -10.55
C GLN A 260 22.52 -32.04 -10.29
N ALA A 261 21.69 -32.40 -9.31
CA ALA A 261 21.38 -33.80 -8.99
C ALA A 261 20.65 -34.52 -10.13
N GLY A 262 19.80 -33.80 -10.88
CA GLY A 262 19.04 -34.36 -12.01
C GLY A 262 19.85 -34.51 -13.30
N LEU A 263 20.75 -33.55 -13.59
CA LEU A 263 21.35 -33.40 -14.92
C LEU A 263 22.88 -33.51 -14.96
N GLN A 264 23.56 -33.43 -13.82
CA GLN A 264 25.03 -33.44 -13.74
C GLN A 264 25.67 -32.40 -14.69
N LEU A 265 25.16 -31.17 -14.64
CA LEU A 265 25.62 -30.11 -15.53
C LEU A 265 27.11 -29.78 -15.29
N PRO A 266 27.86 -29.46 -16.35
CA PRO A 266 29.18 -28.83 -16.24
C PRO A 266 29.13 -27.56 -15.40
N GLN A 267 30.23 -27.24 -14.74
CA GLN A 267 30.33 -26.06 -13.87
C GLN A 267 29.94 -24.76 -14.60
N GLN A 268 30.34 -24.59 -15.86
CA GLN A 268 30.03 -23.39 -16.65
C GLN A 268 28.53 -23.29 -16.98
N ALA A 269 27.88 -24.41 -17.32
CA ALA A 269 26.44 -24.45 -17.58
C ALA A 269 25.63 -24.18 -16.30
N ALA A 270 26.02 -24.79 -15.18
CA ALA A 270 25.42 -24.52 -13.88
C ALA A 270 25.56 -23.04 -13.48
N ARG A 271 26.75 -22.45 -13.70
CA ARG A 271 27.00 -21.03 -13.46
C ARG A 271 26.16 -20.13 -14.37
N TYR A 272 25.98 -20.49 -15.63
CA TYR A 272 25.11 -19.74 -16.54
C TYR A 272 23.65 -19.71 -16.04
N ILE A 273 23.12 -20.87 -15.65
CA ILE A 273 21.76 -20.97 -15.11
C ILE A 273 21.62 -20.14 -13.82
N GLU A 274 22.60 -20.22 -12.92
CA GLU A 274 22.65 -19.38 -11.72
C GLU A 274 22.54 -17.89 -12.08
N LEU A 275 23.35 -17.42 -13.03
CA LEU A 275 23.35 -16.01 -13.45
C LEU A 275 22.04 -15.61 -14.11
N VAL A 276 21.39 -16.48 -14.90
CA VAL A 276 20.04 -16.24 -15.44
C VAL A 276 19.03 -16.08 -14.31
N LEU A 277 19.03 -16.98 -13.32
CA LEU A 277 18.12 -16.95 -12.19
C LEU A 277 18.31 -15.69 -11.33
N ILE A 278 19.55 -15.21 -11.16
CA ILE A 278 19.84 -13.95 -10.47
C ILE A 278 19.37 -12.76 -11.33
N ALA A 279 19.81 -12.67 -12.59
CA ALA A 279 19.53 -11.55 -13.48
C ALA A 279 18.03 -11.32 -13.69
N ARG A 280 17.25 -12.39 -13.82
CA ARG A 280 15.80 -12.34 -14.06
C ARG A 280 14.96 -12.31 -12.79
N GLY A 281 15.60 -12.34 -11.62
CA GLY A 281 14.96 -12.12 -10.33
C GLY A 281 14.33 -13.35 -9.69
N ALA A 282 14.62 -14.56 -10.18
CA ALA A 282 14.20 -15.81 -9.53
C ALA A 282 14.88 -16.00 -8.17
N ALA A 283 16.19 -15.74 -8.08
CA ALA A 283 16.94 -15.79 -6.81
C ALA A 283 16.30 -14.89 -5.74
N LYS A 284 15.92 -13.68 -6.13
CA LYS A 284 15.20 -12.75 -5.26
C LYS A 284 13.80 -13.26 -4.87
N ALA A 285 13.07 -13.88 -5.80
CA ALA A 285 11.74 -14.40 -5.53
C ALA A 285 11.77 -15.56 -4.51
N LEU A 286 12.75 -16.45 -4.61
CA LEU A 286 13.02 -17.52 -3.62
C LEU A 286 13.28 -16.92 -2.23
N ALA A 287 14.19 -15.95 -2.15
CA ALA A 287 14.51 -15.29 -0.89
C ALA A 287 13.30 -14.58 -0.26
N ILE A 288 12.45 -13.95 -1.09
CA ILE A 288 11.21 -13.30 -0.65
C ILE A 288 10.27 -14.29 0.05
N ARG A 289 10.08 -15.50 -0.51
CA ARG A 289 9.20 -16.51 0.09
C ARG A 289 9.67 -16.94 1.47
N LEU A 290 10.97 -17.17 1.65
CA LEU A 290 11.55 -17.53 2.95
C LEU A 290 11.53 -16.38 3.94
N ALA A 291 11.89 -15.17 3.51
CA ALA A 291 11.83 -13.97 4.34
C ALA A 291 10.39 -13.67 4.80
N LEU A 292 9.39 -13.90 3.93
CA LEU A 292 7.98 -13.82 4.29
C LEU A 292 7.62 -14.83 5.38
N ARG A 293 8.03 -16.10 5.28
CA ARG A 293 7.77 -17.11 6.32
C ARG A 293 8.41 -16.75 7.66
N ARG A 294 9.62 -16.21 7.66
CA ARG A 294 10.27 -15.71 8.89
C ARG A 294 9.49 -14.55 9.51
N TYR A 295 8.97 -13.64 8.68
CA TYR A 295 8.11 -12.56 9.15
C TYR A 295 6.79 -13.08 9.76
N ILE A 296 6.13 -14.07 9.14
CA ILE A 296 4.93 -14.72 9.68
C ILE A 296 5.21 -15.36 11.04
N ALA A 297 6.33 -16.09 11.17
CA ALA A 297 6.72 -16.69 12.44
C ALA A 297 6.93 -15.64 13.55
N ALA A 298 7.57 -14.52 13.23
CA ALA A 298 7.74 -13.40 14.15
C ALA A 298 6.41 -12.76 14.57
N LEU A 299 5.45 -12.62 13.64
CA LEU A 299 4.10 -12.14 13.97
C LEU A 299 3.33 -13.09 14.88
N ARG A 300 3.46 -14.42 14.69
CA ARG A 300 2.85 -15.43 15.58
C ARG A 300 3.42 -15.35 16.99
N GLU A 301 4.73 -15.12 17.13
CA GLU A 301 5.36 -14.91 18.43
C GLU A 301 4.83 -13.64 19.11
N VAL A 302 4.70 -12.55 18.36
CA VAL A 302 4.06 -11.30 18.82
C VAL A 302 2.63 -11.54 19.28
N GLU A 303 1.81 -12.25 18.50
CA GLU A 303 0.42 -12.57 18.82
C GLU A 303 0.30 -13.42 20.10
N ALA A 304 1.11 -14.47 20.23
CA ALA A 304 1.12 -15.33 21.41
C ALA A 304 1.53 -14.56 22.68
N ARG A 305 2.58 -13.73 22.58
CA ARG A 305 3.03 -12.88 23.68
C ARG A 305 1.99 -11.82 24.04
N ALA A 306 1.40 -11.16 23.05
CA ALA A 306 0.36 -10.15 23.23
C ALA A 306 -0.87 -10.74 23.93
N SER A 307 -1.32 -11.92 23.53
CA SER A 307 -2.46 -12.63 24.14
C SER A 307 -2.20 -12.95 25.61
N THR A 308 -1.00 -13.42 25.94
CA THR A 308 -0.59 -13.72 27.32
C THR A 308 -0.58 -12.45 28.19
N LEU A 309 -0.04 -11.35 27.66
CA LEU A 309 0.01 -10.06 28.36
C LEU A 309 -1.39 -9.45 28.53
N GLU A 310 -2.25 -9.57 27.52
CA GLU A 310 -3.63 -9.10 27.57
C GLU A 310 -4.39 -9.75 28.74
N GLN A 311 -4.28 -11.07 28.90
CA GLN A 311 -4.92 -11.80 30.00
C GLN A 311 -4.44 -11.30 31.37
N LYS A 312 -3.12 -11.17 31.56
CA LYS A 312 -2.55 -10.66 32.82
C LYS A 312 -3.00 -9.23 33.14
N LEU A 313 -3.05 -8.36 32.13
CA LEU A 313 -3.46 -6.97 32.30
C LEU A 313 -4.97 -6.81 32.53
N LYS A 314 -5.82 -7.69 31.97
CA LYS A 314 -7.28 -7.71 32.25
C LYS A 314 -7.57 -7.92 33.72
N VAL A 315 -6.87 -8.87 34.35
CA VAL A 315 -6.97 -9.15 35.79
C VAL A 315 -6.59 -7.89 36.59
N LEU A 316 -5.44 -7.27 36.27
CA LEU A 316 -4.97 -6.05 36.96
C LEU A 316 -5.86 -4.82 36.71
N ALA A 317 -6.50 -4.74 35.55
CA ALA A 317 -7.38 -3.63 35.19
C ALA A 317 -8.78 -3.75 35.77
N GLY A 318 -9.09 -4.84 36.50
CA GLY A 318 -10.42 -5.11 37.04
C GLY A 318 -11.47 -5.40 35.97
N GLU A 319 -11.05 -5.86 34.79
CA GLU A 319 -11.96 -6.25 33.70
C GLU A 319 -12.32 -7.75 33.72
N ASP A 320 -11.73 -8.52 34.64
CA ASP A 320 -12.08 -9.93 34.85
C ASP A 320 -13.21 -10.04 35.90
N PRO A 321 -14.42 -10.48 35.51
CA PRO A 321 -15.54 -10.63 36.43
C PRO A 321 -15.36 -11.74 37.48
N PHE A 322 -14.31 -12.56 37.37
CA PHE A 322 -14.01 -13.67 38.28
C PHE A 322 -12.75 -13.48 39.12
N ALA A 323 -12.00 -12.39 38.90
CA ALA A 323 -10.81 -12.09 39.70
C ALA A 323 -11.19 -11.33 40.97
N THR A 324 -10.66 -11.78 42.11
CA THR A 324 -10.64 -10.96 43.33
C THR A 324 -9.87 -9.67 43.02
N PRO A 325 -10.44 -8.47 43.21
CA PRO A 325 -9.69 -7.24 43.08
C PRO A 325 -8.42 -7.33 43.92
N LEU A 326 -7.27 -6.94 43.36
CA LEU A 326 -6.08 -6.72 44.17
C LEU A 326 -6.47 -5.70 45.25
N THR A 327 -6.18 -6.08 46.48
CA THR A 327 -6.69 -5.54 47.75
C THR A 327 -6.88 -4.02 47.77
N ASP A 328 -7.91 -3.57 48.51
CA ASP A 328 -8.33 -2.18 48.81
C ASP A 328 -7.23 -1.23 49.36
N THR A 329 -5.95 -1.63 49.31
CA THR A 329 -4.77 -0.82 49.63
C THR A 329 -4.19 -0.08 48.42
N ALA A 330 -4.80 -0.17 47.22
CA ALA A 330 -4.35 0.56 46.03
C ALA A 330 -4.65 2.07 46.14
N VAL A 331 -3.89 2.77 46.99
CA VAL A 331 -3.85 4.24 47.08
C VAL A 331 -3.31 4.85 45.77
N SER A 332 -2.61 4.09 44.91
CA SER A 332 -2.12 4.58 43.61
C SER A 332 -3.17 4.46 42.49
N ALA A 333 -4.25 5.27 42.54
CA ALA A 333 -5.25 5.36 41.47
C ALA A 333 -4.66 5.56 40.04
N GLY A 334 -3.40 5.98 39.92
CA GLY A 334 -2.65 6.08 38.67
C GLY A 334 -2.19 4.75 38.05
N LEU A 335 -1.91 3.69 38.84
CA LEU A 335 -1.37 2.43 38.30
C LEU A 335 -2.40 1.62 37.51
N HIS A 336 -3.66 1.59 37.94
CA HIS A 336 -4.73 0.98 37.14
C HIS A 336 -4.91 1.68 35.79
N LEU A 337 -4.73 3.01 35.73
CA LEU A 337 -4.75 3.76 34.47
C LEU A 337 -3.56 3.41 33.57
N HIS A 338 -2.38 3.15 34.14
CA HIS A 338 -1.20 2.67 33.41
C HIS A 338 -1.41 1.25 32.87
N SER A 339 -1.90 0.33 33.70
CA SER A 339 -2.28 -1.03 33.30
C SER A 339 -3.30 -1.01 32.16
N ARG A 340 -4.38 -0.23 32.32
CA ARG A 340 -5.43 -0.06 31.31
C ARG A 340 -4.87 0.49 30.00
N ARG A 341 -3.94 1.45 30.05
CA ARG A 341 -3.28 1.96 28.84
C ARG A 341 -2.52 0.86 28.09
N HIS A 342 -1.73 0.03 28.79
CA HIS A 342 -1.03 -1.11 28.18
C HIS A 342 -2.03 -2.10 27.58
N LEU A 343 -3.09 -2.42 28.33
CA LEU A 343 -4.16 -3.32 27.88
C LEU A 343 -4.81 -2.83 26.59
N LEU A 344 -5.20 -1.56 26.52
CA LEU A 344 -5.87 -0.99 25.35
C LEU A 344 -4.98 -1.00 24.11
N VAL A 345 -3.69 -0.69 24.25
CA VAL A 345 -2.74 -0.81 23.13
C VAL A 345 -2.68 -2.25 22.62
N ILE A 346 -2.63 -3.24 23.52
CA ILE A 346 -2.61 -4.66 23.16
C ILE A 346 -3.94 -5.11 22.51
N LYS A 347 -5.07 -4.70 23.08
CA LYS A 347 -6.41 -4.95 22.49
C LYS A 347 -6.56 -4.38 21.09
N GLY A 348 -5.94 -3.23 20.83
CA GLY A 348 -5.94 -2.61 19.51
C GLY A 348 -5.08 -3.34 18.47
N MET A 349 -3.92 -3.88 18.87
CA MET A 349 -3.01 -4.56 17.92
C MET A 349 -3.46 -5.97 17.57
N LEU A 350 -3.99 -6.74 18.54
CA LEU A 350 -4.26 -8.18 18.38
C LEU A 350 -5.15 -8.50 17.17
N PRO A 351 -6.35 -7.90 17.01
CA PRO A 351 -7.23 -8.21 15.88
C PRO A 351 -6.58 -7.92 14.51
N VAL A 352 -5.73 -6.88 14.45
CA VAL A 352 -5.02 -6.51 13.22
C VAL A 352 -3.93 -7.53 12.89
N VAL A 353 -3.16 -7.96 13.89
CA VAL A 353 -2.11 -8.98 13.73
C VAL A 353 -2.71 -10.31 13.31
N SER A 354 -3.78 -10.76 13.97
CA SER A 354 -4.49 -12.01 13.64
C SER A 354 -5.03 -11.98 12.21
N GLU A 355 -5.63 -10.86 11.80
CA GLU A 355 -6.15 -10.72 10.44
C GLU A 355 -5.01 -10.72 9.41
N PHE A 356 -3.89 -10.05 9.68
CA PHE A 356 -2.73 -10.11 8.77
C PHE A 356 -2.14 -11.52 8.66
N LEU A 357 -2.02 -12.26 9.76
CA LEU A 357 -1.57 -13.65 9.72
C LEU A 357 -2.48 -14.51 8.83
N ARG A 358 -3.80 -14.36 8.98
CA ARG A 358 -4.81 -15.05 8.15
C ARG A 358 -4.60 -14.88 6.65
N TRP A 359 -4.07 -13.72 6.22
CA TRP A 359 -3.82 -13.44 4.80
C TRP A 359 -2.39 -13.68 4.35
N LEU A 360 -1.40 -13.52 5.23
CA LEU A 360 0.01 -13.76 4.90
C LEU A 360 0.30 -15.25 4.70
N ASP A 361 -0.37 -16.14 5.44
CA ASP A 361 -0.23 -17.59 5.27
C ASP A 361 -0.62 -18.05 3.85
N PRO A 362 -1.84 -17.75 3.34
CA PRO A 362 -2.20 -18.03 1.95
C PRO A 362 -1.26 -17.40 0.92
N ILE A 363 -0.73 -16.19 1.16
CA ILE A 363 0.26 -15.58 0.26
C ILE A 363 1.55 -16.40 0.23
N ALA A 364 2.04 -16.86 1.38
CA ALA A 364 3.29 -17.64 1.47
C ALA A 364 3.17 -19.05 0.87
N ASP A 365 1.95 -19.60 0.87
CA ASP A 365 1.61 -20.92 0.35
C ASP A 365 0.91 -20.89 -1.02
N MET A 366 0.91 -19.74 -1.68
CA MET A 366 0.41 -19.63 -3.05
C MET A 366 1.09 -20.63 -3.98
N ARG A 367 0.33 -21.04 -5.00
CA ARG A 367 0.81 -21.79 -6.15
C ARG A 367 0.89 -20.88 -7.38
N SER A 368 1.63 -21.31 -8.40
CA SER A 368 1.77 -20.57 -9.66
C SER A 368 0.44 -20.37 -10.42
N ASP A 369 -0.52 -21.27 -10.23
CA ASP A 369 -1.86 -21.26 -10.84
C ASP A 369 -2.93 -20.61 -9.95
N ALA A 370 -2.58 -20.21 -8.71
CA ALA A 370 -3.53 -19.63 -7.78
C ALA A 370 -4.05 -18.27 -8.28
N SER A 371 -5.36 -18.05 -8.13
CA SER A 371 -5.95 -16.73 -8.34
C SER A 371 -5.35 -15.71 -7.37
N ARG A 372 -5.17 -14.49 -7.84
CA ARG A 372 -4.69 -13.38 -7.01
C ARG A 372 -5.61 -13.15 -5.81
N LEU A 373 -5.03 -12.87 -4.65
CA LEU A 373 -5.76 -12.59 -3.41
C LEU A 373 -6.02 -11.10 -3.26
N PHE A 374 -5.00 -10.29 -3.51
CA PHE A 374 -5.04 -8.84 -3.34
C PHE A 374 -4.83 -8.12 -4.66
N VAL A 375 -5.61 -7.08 -4.89
CA VAL A 375 -5.29 -6.07 -5.91
C VAL A 375 -5.19 -4.74 -5.21
N SER A 376 -3.99 -4.19 -5.24
CA SER A 376 -3.78 -2.87 -4.72
C SER A 376 -3.78 -1.87 -5.85
N GLY A 377 -4.78 -1.00 -5.78
CA GLY A 377 -4.69 0.36 -6.23
C GLY A 377 -3.29 0.94 -6.20
N SER A 378 -2.90 1.67 -7.23
CA SER A 378 -1.93 2.74 -7.06
C SER A 378 -2.48 3.78 -6.06
N LYS A 379 -1.68 4.79 -5.72
CA LYS A 379 -2.00 5.84 -4.74
C LYS A 379 -3.43 6.40 -4.90
N GLY A 380 -4.37 5.82 -4.15
CA GLY A 380 -5.75 6.24 -4.09
C GLY A 380 -6.78 5.43 -4.86
N ALA A 381 -6.43 4.28 -5.43
CA ALA A 381 -7.42 3.39 -6.05
C ALA A 381 -8.18 2.64 -4.96
N ALA A 382 -9.39 2.17 -5.29
CA ALA A 382 -10.04 1.16 -4.48
C ALA A 382 -9.10 -0.06 -4.45
N ALA A 383 -8.44 -0.29 -3.30
CA ALA A 383 -7.76 -1.54 -3.08
C ALA A 383 -8.84 -2.61 -3.05
N PHE A 384 -8.80 -3.55 -4.00
CA PHE A 384 -9.65 -4.71 -3.93
C PHE A 384 -9.06 -5.64 -2.88
N VAL A 385 -9.77 -5.73 -1.77
CA VAL A 385 -9.50 -6.72 -0.74
C VAL A 385 -10.37 -7.95 -1.01
N PRO A 386 -9.85 -9.17 -0.78
CA PRO A 386 -10.63 -10.38 -0.95
C PRO A 386 -11.89 -10.36 -0.07
N ARG A 387 -12.95 -11.06 -0.51
CA ARG A 387 -14.19 -11.16 0.28
C ARG A 387 -13.86 -11.68 1.68
N GLY A 388 -14.39 -11.01 2.70
CA GLY A 388 -14.15 -11.35 4.10
C GLY A 388 -13.02 -10.55 4.76
N PHE A 389 -12.27 -9.72 4.02
CA PHE A 389 -11.33 -8.78 4.64
C PHE A 389 -12.11 -7.68 5.40
N PRO A 390 -11.96 -7.56 6.73
CA PRO A 390 -12.76 -6.65 7.53
C PRO A 390 -12.25 -5.21 7.46
N ASP A 391 -13.12 -4.25 7.76
CA ASP A 391 -12.69 -2.88 8.05
C ASP A 391 -12.08 -2.79 9.46
N LEU A 392 -10.77 -3.02 9.53
CA LEU A 392 -9.99 -3.02 10.77
C LEU A 392 -10.04 -1.68 11.55
N LEU A 393 -10.53 -0.61 10.93
CA LEU A 393 -10.65 0.72 11.56
C LEU A 393 -12.10 1.10 11.88
N ALA A 394 -13.09 0.28 11.54
CA ALA A 394 -14.51 0.60 11.68
C ALA A 394 -14.86 1.10 13.09
N ARG A 395 -14.44 0.38 14.13
CA ARG A 395 -14.67 0.73 15.55
C ARG A 395 -14.08 2.10 15.91
N HIS A 396 -12.89 2.42 15.40
CA HIS A 396 -12.20 3.67 15.71
C HIS A 396 -12.83 4.85 14.95
N ARG A 397 -13.24 4.66 13.70
CA ARG A 397 -14.01 5.67 12.94
C ARG A 397 -15.38 5.92 13.56
N ALA A 398 -16.03 4.86 14.04
CA ALA A 398 -17.26 4.92 14.81
C ALA A 398 -17.08 5.75 16.09
N ALA A 399 -16.00 5.55 16.85
CA ALA A 399 -15.70 6.37 18.03
C ALA A 399 -15.55 7.87 17.69
N VAL A 400 -14.98 8.20 16.53
CA VAL A 400 -14.86 9.60 16.05
C VAL A 400 -16.22 10.18 15.63
N SER A 401 -17.11 9.38 15.04
CA SER A 401 -18.30 9.87 14.30
C SER A 401 -19.64 9.61 14.99
N LEU A 402 -19.85 8.43 15.58
CA LEU A 402 -21.16 8.02 16.14
C LEU A 402 -21.50 8.68 17.48
N GLY A 403 -20.50 9.20 18.20
CA GLY A 403 -20.70 9.87 19.48
C GLY A 403 -21.07 11.36 19.37
N GLY A 404 -21.19 11.92 18.16
CA GLY A 404 -21.36 13.36 17.96
C GLY A 404 -20.20 14.21 18.48
N HIS A 405 -19.09 13.57 18.87
CA HIS A 405 -17.98 14.22 19.57
C HIS A 405 -17.24 15.20 18.68
N ARG A 406 -17.12 14.90 17.39
CA ARG A 406 -16.49 15.78 16.42
C ARG A 406 -17.36 16.98 16.12
N GLU A 407 -18.66 16.77 15.95
CA GLU A 407 -19.65 17.81 15.70
C GLU A 407 -19.74 18.77 16.88
N ALA A 408 -19.81 18.26 18.11
CA ALA A 408 -19.80 19.05 19.33
C ALA A 408 -18.51 19.88 19.46
N MET A 409 -17.35 19.27 19.23
CA MET A 409 -16.07 19.98 19.22
C MET A 409 -16.05 21.09 18.15
N LEU A 410 -16.50 20.81 16.93
CA LEU A 410 -16.52 21.80 15.86
C LEU A 410 -17.43 23.00 16.20
N ALA A 411 -18.60 22.74 16.78
CA ALA A 411 -19.52 23.79 17.22
C ALA A 411 -18.90 24.68 18.31
N GLU A 412 -18.20 24.10 19.29
CA GLU A 412 -17.50 24.84 20.35
C GLU A 412 -16.31 25.67 19.83
N LEU A 413 -15.67 25.22 18.75
CA LEU A 413 -14.55 25.94 18.13
C LEU A 413 -15.00 27.16 17.30
N GLU A 414 -16.27 27.21 16.85
CA GLU A 414 -16.77 28.31 16.01
C GLU A 414 -16.74 29.68 16.70
N PRO A 415 -16.69 30.80 15.93
CA PRO A 415 -16.81 32.13 16.51
C PRO A 415 -18.12 32.28 17.30
N GLY A 416 -18.02 32.48 18.62
CA GLY A 416 -19.17 32.51 19.55
C GLY A 416 -19.24 31.32 20.50
N GLY A 417 -18.43 30.26 20.28
CA GLY A 417 -18.23 29.16 21.22
C GLY A 417 -17.09 29.40 22.21
N SER A 418 -16.65 28.33 22.89
CA SER A 418 -15.53 28.35 23.86
C SER A 418 -14.16 28.61 23.20
N GLY A 419 -14.08 28.47 21.87
CA GLY A 419 -12.88 28.74 21.09
C GLY A 419 -11.83 27.62 21.15
N TRP A 420 -10.64 27.90 20.63
CA TRP A 420 -9.57 26.89 20.53
C TRP A 420 -9.03 26.50 21.91
N PRO A 421 -8.86 25.19 22.20
CA PRO A 421 -8.32 24.75 23.49
C PRO A 421 -6.88 25.23 23.68
N ARG A 422 -6.44 25.40 24.93
CA ARG A 422 -5.04 25.75 25.27
C ARG A 422 -4.05 24.78 24.62
N SER A 423 -4.38 23.49 24.57
CA SER A 423 -3.56 22.47 23.90
C SER A 423 -3.38 22.67 22.39
N ALA A 424 -4.18 23.54 21.74
CA ALA A 424 -4.01 23.93 20.35
C ALA A 424 -2.99 25.07 20.15
N ARG A 425 -2.68 25.83 21.19
CA ARG A 425 -1.78 26.98 21.17
C ARG A 425 -0.51 26.64 21.94
N PRO A 426 0.63 26.41 21.27
CA PRO A 426 1.86 26.13 21.99
C PRO A 426 2.26 27.36 22.81
N ALA A 427 2.78 27.14 24.02
CA ALA A 427 3.31 28.22 24.87
C ALA A 427 4.49 28.96 24.21
N ASN A 428 5.19 28.29 23.29
CA ASN A 428 6.24 28.87 22.46
C ASN A 428 5.73 29.11 21.03
N GLU A 429 5.71 30.37 20.59
CA GLU A 429 5.26 30.78 19.26
C GLU A 429 6.05 30.11 18.12
N ALA A 430 7.30 29.69 18.34
CA ALA A 430 8.14 29.04 17.33
C ALA A 430 7.56 27.71 16.80
N HIS A 431 6.64 27.09 17.54
CA HIS A 431 5.97 25.83 17.14
C HIS A 431 4.55 26.03 16.61
N ALA A 432 4.07 27.27 16.54
CA ALA A 432 2.79 27.60 15.93
C ALA A 432 2.95 27.93 14.45
N SER A 433 1.94 27.61 13.64
CA SER A 433 1.83 28.05 12.25
C SER A 433 0.47 28.69 12.04
N ALA A 434 0.39 29.69 11.16
CA ALA A 434 -0.86 30.38 10.88
C ALA A 434 -1.72 29.59 9.88
N CYS A 435 -3.03 29.54 10.11
CA CYS A 435 -3.99 29.11 9.10
C CYS A 435 -3.97 30.09 7.92
N ARG A 436 -3.82 29.57 6.70
CA ARG A 436 -3.78 30.38 5.47
C ARG A 436 -5.09 31.12 5.16
N THR A 437 -6.22 30.68 5.76
CA THR A 437 -7.53 31.28 5.51
C THR A 437 -7.93 32.27 6.60
N CYS A 438 -7.87 31.89 7.88
CA CYS A 438 -8.32 32.76 8.98
C CYS A 438 -7.19 33.34 9.84
N GLY A 439 -5.93 33.05 9.53
CA GLY A 439 -4.76 33.61 10.23
C GLY A 439 -4.47 33.04 11.62
N VAL A 440 -5.37 32.23 12.20
CA VAL A 440 -5.19 31.68 13.56
C VAL A 440 -3.90 30.87 13.67
N LYS A 441 -3.07 31.18 14.69
CA LYS A 441 -1.82 30.47 15.00
C LYS A 441 -2.12 29.22 15.84
N LEU A 442 -1.83 28.04 15.31
CA LEU A 442 -2.07 26.75 15.96
C LEU A 442 -0.86 25.82 15.80
N ASN A 443 -0.74 24.82 16.67
CA ASN A 443 0.26 23.76 16.46
C ASN A 443 -0.15 22.80 15.31
N ARG A 444 0.79 21.94 14.90
CA ARG A 444 0.60 21.01 13.77
C ARG A 444 -0.51 19.97 13.96
N LEU A 445 -0.95 19.69 15.19
CA LEU A 445 -2.07 18.76 15.43
C LEU A 445 -3.38 19.32 14.85
N TRP A 446 -3.58 20.63 14.96
CA TRP A 446 -4.81 21.33 14.57
C TRP A 446 -4.77 21.92 13.16
N LEU A 447 -3.63 21.77 12.49
CA LEU A 447 -3.43 22.19 11.11
C LEU A 447 -3.29 20.97 10.20
N HIS A 448 -3.84 21.07 8.99
CA HIS A 448 -3.56 20.15 7.90
C HIS A 448 -3.25 20.95 6.64
N ARG A 449 -2.07 20.75 6.05
CA ARG A 449 -1.60 21.49 4.85
C ARG A 449 -1.85 23.01 4.96
N GLY A 450 -1.57 23.60 6.13
CA GLY A 450 -1.72 25.04 6.38
C GLY A 450 -3.15 25.54 6.59
N LEU A 451 -4.15 24.67 6.75
CA LEU A 451 -5.51 25.05 7.13
C LEU A 451 -5.84 24.54 8.53
N CYS A 452 -6.56 25.35 9.30
CA CYS A 452 -7.14 24.89 10.57
C CYS A 452 -8.36 24.01 10.33
N LEU A 453 -8.66 23.16 11.30
CA LEU A 453 -9.77 22.21 11.25
C LEU A 453 -11.11 22.85 10.85
N LEU A 454 -11.42 24.06 11.35
CA LEU A 454 -12.64 24.79 11.00
C LEU A 454 -12.66 25.25 9.54
N CYS A 455 -11.58 25.88 9.06
CA CYS A 455 -11.51 26.36 7.68
C CYS A 455 -11.58 25.19 6.70
N GLU A 456 -10.89 24.08 7.03
CA GLU A 456 -10.97 22.85 6.26
C GLU A 456 -12.41 22.32 6.22
N SER A 457 -13.06 22.21 7.38
CA SER A 457 -14.45 21.70 7.47
C SER A 457 -15.45 22.57 6.73
N LYS A 458 -15.32 23.91 6.81
CA LYS A 458 -16.18 24.86 6.08
C LYS A 458 -16.05 24.71 4.57
N VAL A 459 -14.83 24.56 4.06
CA VAL A 459 -14.63 24.37 2.62
C VAL A 459 -15.17 23.01 2.15
N ARG A 460 -14.98 21.95 2.95
CA ARG A 460 -15.55 20.62 2.66
C ARG A 460 -17.08 20.64 2.66
N ALA A 461 -17.70 21.31 3.63
CA ALA A 461 -19.16 21.47 3.71
C ALA A 461 -19.76 22.19 2.49
N GLN A 462 -18.97 23.01 1.80
CA GLN A 462 -19.35 23.66 0.54
C GLN A 462 -19.16 22.74 -0.68
N GLY A 463 -18.80 21.47 -0.50
CA GLY A 463 -18.54 20.53 -1.59
C GLY A 463 -17.24 20.82 -2.35
N ARG A 464 -16.24 21.44 -1.71
CA ARG A 464 -14.99 21.85 -2.35
C ARG A 464 -13.78 21.21 -1.71
N CYS A 465 -12.74 20.99 -2.51
CA CYS A 465 -11.44 20.56 -2.01
C CYS A 465 -10.78 21.71 -1.21
N PRO A 466 -10.34 21.48 0.05
CA PRO A 466 -9.66 22.50 0.83
C PRO A 466 -8.22 22.77 0.37
N TYR A 467 -7.62 21.92 -0.47
CA TYR A 467 -6.16 21.94 -0.69
C TYR A 467 -5.68 22.41 -2.05
N GLY A 468 -6.45 22.18 -3.11
CA GLY A 468 -6.00 22.55 -4.44
C GLY A 468 -6.84 23.71 -4.96
N GLY A 469 -6.13 24.75 -5.38
CA GLY A 469 -6.71 25.81 -6.22
C GLY A 469 -7.10 25.23 -7.59
N GLU A 470 -6.60 25.81 -8.67
CA GLU A 470 -7.04 25.49 -10.05
C GLU A 470 -6.86 24.01 -10.48
N ARG A 471 -5.99 23.23 -9.82
CA ARG A 471 -5.73 21.81 -10.17
C ARG A 471 -6.84 20.84 -9.77
N CYS A 472 -7.70 21.19 -8.81
CA CYS A 472 -8.81 20.34 -8.42
C CYS A 472 -10.12 21.15 -8.43
N GLY A 473 -10.88 21.02 -9.52
CA GLY A 473 -12.20 21.64 -9.63
C GLY A 473 -13.22 20.99 -8.69
N SER A 474 -14.37 21.63 -8.50
CA SER A 474 -15.50 21.10 -7.68
C SER A 474 -15.86 19.66 -8.04
N ARG A 475 -15.76 19.28 -9.31
CA ARG A 475 -16.06 17.94 -9.81
C ARG A 475 -15.09 16.83 -9.39
N SER A 476 -13.90 17.20 -8.90
CA SER A 476 -12.92 16.25 -8.34
C SER A 476 -13.19 15.92 -6.86
N PHE A 477 -14.17 16.59 -6.25
CA PHE A 477 -14.57 16.39 -4.87
C PHE A 477 -15.71 15.36 -4.76
N CYS A 478 -15.51 14.33 -3.96
CA CYS A 478 -16.51 13.31 -3.68
C CYS A 478 -17.49 13.81 -2.59
N PRO A 479 -18.79 13.93 -2.89
CA PRO A 479 -19.80 14.34 -1.90
C PRO A 479 -20.12 13.23 -0.88
N HIS A 480 -19.85 11.97 -1.19
CA HIS A 480 -20.16 10.84 -0.31
C HIS A 480 -19.22 10.76 0.91
N ASP A 481 -17.97 11.16 0.72
CA ASP A 481 -16.91 11.04 1.74
C ASP A 481 -16.25 12.38 2.07
N ASN A 482 -16.73 13.47 1.46
CA ASN A 482 -16.17 14.82 1.56
C ASN A 482 -14.66 14.86 1.30
N ARG A 483 -14.19 14.16 0.25
CA ARG A 483 -12.76 14.00 -0.09
C ARG A 483 -12.46 14.26 -1.55
N CYS A 484 -11.30 14.84 -1.83
CA CYS A 484 -10.83 15.11 -3.18
C CYS A 484 -10.06 13.93 -3.79
N VAL A 485 -10.50 13.45 -4.96
CA VAL A 485 -9.85 12.37 -5.73
C VAL A 485 -8.39 12.72 -6.06
N VAL A 486 -8.12 13.98 -6.38
CA VAL A 486 -6.79 14.46 -6.77
C VAL A 486 -5.88 14.74 -5.57
N CYS A 487 -6.30 15.60 -4.64
CA CYS A 487 -5.43 16.05 -3.55
C CYS A 487 -5.27 15.02 -2.42
N GLU A 488 -6.26 14.17 -2.24
CA GLU A 488 -6.33 13.20 -1.14
C GLU A 488 -6.24 11.76 -1.63
N GLN A 489 -6.03 11.55 -2.93
CA GLN A 489 -5.90 10.20 -3.51
C GLN A 489 -7.13 9.36 -3.14
N TRP A 490 -8.32 9.90 -3.39
CA TRP A 490 -9.58 9.25 -3.04
C TRP A 490 -10.15 8.48 -4.23
N SER A 491 -10.80 7.35 -3.96
CA SER A 491 -11.64 6.61 -4.91
C SER A 491 -13.03 6.44 -4.33
N CYS A 492 -14.06 6.57 -5.18
CA CYS A 492 -15.44 6.38 -4.74
C CYS A 492 -16.21 5.54 -5.75
N GLU A 493 -16.65 4.35 -5.32
CA GLU A 493 -17.47 3.46 -6.13
C GLU A 493 -18.85 4.03 -6.43
N ARG A 494 -19.41 4.83 -5.51
CA ARG A 494 -20.69 5.53 -5.72
C ARG A 494 -20.56 6.61 -6.79
N CYS A 495 -19.45 7.34 -6.82
CA CYS A 495 -19.15 8.30 -7.89
C CYS A 495 -18.72 7.64 -9.20
N LYS A 496 -18.49 6.31 -9.23
CA LYS A 496 -17.86 5.60 -10.36
C LYS A 496 -16.57 6.28 -10.83
N LEU A 497 -15.81 6.81 -9.87
CA LEU A 497 -14.57 7.53 -10.12
C LEU A 497 -13.51 6.98 -9.18
N LEU A 498 -12.62 6.22 -9.77
CA LEU A 498 -11.49 5.58 -9.12
C LEU A 498 -10.20 6.31 -9.52
N ARG A 499 -9.11 5.99 -8.86
CA ARG A 499 -7.79 6.54 -9.18
C ARG A 499 -6.74 5.43 -9.14
N GLY A 500 -6.23 4.94 -10.26
CA GLY A 500 -5.36 3.75 -10.27
C GLY A 500 -4.18 3.84 -11.24
N ASP A 501 -3.40 2.78 -11.37
CA ASP A 501 -2.38 2.60 -12.43
C ASP A 501 -2.84 1.56 -13.48
N GLY A 502 -1.92 1.09 -14.33
CA GLY A 502 -2.24 0.15 -15.41
C GLY A 502 -2.75 -1.19 -14.92
N GLU A 503 -2.19 -1.69 -13.82
CA GLU A 503 -2.62 -2.93 -13.18
C GLU A 503 -4.07 -2.80 -12.68
N ASP A 504 -4.45 -1.65 -12.12
CA ASP A 504 -5.83 -1.40 -11.68
C ASP A 504 -6.82 -1.43 -12.85
N VAL A 505 -6.46 -0.86 -13.99
CA VAL A 505 -7.29 -0.92 -15.20
C VAL A 505 -7.42 -2.36 -15.69
N TRP A 506 -6.31 -3.10 -15.79
CA TRP A 506 -6.33 -4.50 -16.22
C TRP A 506 -7.27 -5.36 -15.35
N GLN A 507 -7.22 -5.18 -14.04
CA GLN A 507 -8.06 -5.89 -13.09
C GLN A 507 -9.54 -5.53 -13.21
N LEU A 508 -9.86 -4.24 -13.31
CA LEU A 508 -11.23 -3.80 -13.51
C LEU A 508 -11.82 -4.39 -14.80
N VAL A 509 -11.00 -4.48 -15.86
CA VAL A 509 -11.39 -5.12 -17.12
C VAL A 509 -11.63 -6.62 -16.93
N MET A 510 -10.75 -7.34 -16.21
CA MET A 510 -10.94 -8.77 -15.94
C MET A 510 -12.15 -9.06 -15.07
N GLN A 511 -12.40 -8.23 -14.05
CA GLN A 511 -13.49 -8.42 -13.08
C GLN A 511 -14.85 -8.05 -13.65
N ARG A 512 -14.94 -6.92 -14.35
CA ARG A 512 -16.21 -6.37 -14.85
C ARG A 512 -16.54 -6.82 -16.26
N GLN A 513 -15.54 -7.28 -17.01
CA GLN A 513 -15.67 -7.66 -18.42
C GLN A 513 -16.46 -6.63 -19.23
N PRO A 514 -16.02 -5.35 -19.23
CA PRO A 514 -16.78 -4.28 -19.87
C PRO A 514 -16.89 -4.52 -21.38
N SER A 515 -17.94 -3.97 -21.99
CA SER A 515 -18.08 -4.01 -23.46
C SER A 515 -16.97 -3.19 -24.14
N PHE A 516 -16.56 -2.07 -23.54
CA PHE A 516 -15.53 -1.17 -24.07
C PHE A 516 -14.47 -0.79 -23.03
N VAL A 517 -13.24 -0.64 -23.49
CA VAL A 517 -12.16 0.00 -22.72
C VAL A 517 -11.65 1.21 -23.48
N PHE A 518 -11.79 2.38 -22.88
CA PHE A 518 -11.32 3.65 -23.40
C PHE A 518 -10.05 4.07 -22.64
N LEU A 519 -8.96 4.29 -23.36
CA LEU A 519 -7.68 4.70 -22.79
C LEU A 519 -7.23 6.02 -23.42
N ASP A 520 -6.76 6.97 -22.62
CA ASP A 520 -5.93 8.02 -23.18
C ASP A 520 -4.54 7.49 -23.57
N PHE A 521 -3.87 8.18 -24.49
CA PHE A 521 -2.52 7.83 -24.91
C PHE A 521 -1.42 8.50 -24.08
N ASP A 522 -1.47 9.83 -23.94
CA ASP A 522 -0.35 10.61 -23.40
C ASP A 522 -0.35 10.51 -21.87
N ARG A 523 0.77 10.14 -21.26
CA ARG A 523 0.91 9.89 -19.80
C ARG A 523 0.04 8.77 -19.21
N THR A 524 -0.96 8.29 -19.93
CA THR A 524 -1.77 7.12 -19.61
C THR A 524 -1.13 5.86 -20.21
N LEU A 525 -1.42 5.51 -21.46
CA LEU A 525 -0.82 4.34 -22.10
C LEU A 525 0.71 4.49 -22.34
N CYS A 526 1.16 5.68 -22.77
CA CYS A 526 2.55 5.96 -23.14
C CYS A 526 3.16 7.09 -22.28
N THR A 527 4.49 7.10 -22.07
CA THR A 527 5.17 8.17 -21.30
C THR A 527 5.27 9.51 -22.03
N THR A 528 4.73 9.59 -23.24
CA THR A 528 4.74 10.79 -24.08
C THR A 528 4.07 11.98 -23.37
N LYS A 529 4.63 13.17 -23.55
CA LYS A 529 4.00 14.42 -23.07
C LYS A 529 2.96 14.84 -24.11
N ALA A 530 1.84 15.41 -23.63
CA ALA A 530 0.70 15.83 -24.45
C ALA A 530 1.08 16.40 -25.83
N GLY A 531 0.67 15.71 -26.89
CA GLY A 531 0.84 16.14 -28.28
C GLY A 531 2.22 15.91 -28.91
N ALA A 532 3.19 15.35 -28.18
CA ALA A 532 4.47 14.93 -28.76
C ALA A 532 4.33 13.65 -29.60
N SER A 533 5.23 13.43 -30.55
CA SER A 533 5.28 12.17 -31.30
C SER A 533 5.89 11.07 -30.43
N PRO A 534 5.26 9.90 -30.28
CA PRO A 534 5.87 8.78 -29.56
C PRO A 534 7.08 8.18 -30.29
N LEU A 535 7.29 8.50 -31.57
CA LEU A 535 8.45 8.07 -32.35
C LEU A 535 9.71 8.92 -32.07
N GLN A 536 9.57 10.03 -31.35
CA GLN A 536 10.65 10.98 -31.08
C GLN A 536 11.04 10.95 -29.60
N GLY A 537 12.16 10.29 -29.28
CA GLY A 537 12.72 10.19 -27.93
C GLY A 537 12.54 8.81 -27.31
N THR A 538 12.97 8.65 -26.06
CA THR A 538 12.84 7.38 -25.32
C THR A 538 11.51 7.35 -24.60
N HIS A 539 10.53 6.70 -25.22
CA HIS A 539 9.19 6.50 -24.66
C HIS A 539 8.94 5.02 -24.33
N SER A 540 8.05 4.77 -23.38
CA SER A 540 7.68 3.42 -22.97
C SER A 540 6.17 3.31 -22.76
N LEU A 541 5.64 2.12 -23.04
CA LEU A 541 4.26 1.76 -22.76
C LEU A 541 4.12 1.22 -21.34
N ASP A 542 2.94 1.42 -20.77
CA ASP A 542 2.54 0.72 -19.55
C ASP A 542 2.23 -0.75 -19.86
N SER A 543 2.95 -1.69 -19.23
CA SER A 543 2.88 -3.12 -19.55
C SER A 543 1.51 -3.74 -19.27
N ASP A 544 0.82 -3.27 -18.24
CA ASP A 544 -0.48 -3.80 -17.84
C ASP A 544 -1.57 -3.31 -18.81
N LEU A 545 -1.50 -2.04 -19.22
CA LEU A 545 -2.38 -1.52 -20.28
C LEU A 545 -2.10 -2.14 -21.65
N VAL A 546 -0.86 -2.48 -21.98
CA VAL A 546 -0.53 -3.27 -23.19
C VAL A 546 -1.18 -4.65 -23.11
N THR A 547 -1.17 -5.27 -21.93
CA THR A 547 -1.85 -6.56 -21.73
C THR A 547 -3.36 -6.42 -21.96
N VAL A 548 -4.00 -5.35 -21.46
CA VAL A 548 -5.40 -5.04 -21.76
C VAL A 548 -5.63 -4.90 -23.26
N CYS A 549 -4.78 -4.13 -23.95
CA CYS A 549 -4.84 -3.92 -25.39
C CYS A 549 -4.79 -5.24 -26.17
N CYS A 550 -3.96 -6.19 -25.75
CA CYS A 550 -3.79 -7.48 -26.43
C CYS A 550 -4.87 -8.52 -26.09
N GLN A 551 -5.48 -8.43 -24.90
CA GLN A 551 -6.41 -9.45 -24.41
C GLN A 551 -7.89 -9.08 -24.57
N HIS A 552 -8.22 -7.80 -24.47
CA HIS A 552 -9.59 -7.33 -24.53
C HIS A 552 -10.08 -7.19 -25.98
N ARG A 553 -11.38 -7.42 -26.22
CA ARG A 553 -11.94 -7.47 -27.58
C ARG A 553 -12.12 -6.08 -28.19
N LYS A 554 -12.51 -5.10 -27.38
CA LYS A 554 -12.78 -3.72 -27.84
C LYS A 554 -12.00 -2.74 -26.97
N VAL A 555 -10.89 -2.25 -27.50
CA VAL A 555 -10.06 -1.21 -26.84
C VAL A 555 -9.94 -0.03 -27.78
N LEU A 556 -10.31 1.15 -27.29
CA LEU A 556 -10.23 2.41 -28.00
C LEU A 556 -9.25 3.33 -27.28
N ILE A 557 -8.21 3.75 -27.99
CA ILE A 557 -7.33 4.83 -27.57
C ILE A 557 -7.97 6.14 -28.03
N VAL A 558 -8.43 6.95 -27.08
CA VAL A 558 -9.10 8.23 -27.33
C VAL A 558 -8.14 9.36 -26.95
N THR A 559 -7.53 10.00 -27.94
CA THR A 559 -6.47 11.01 -27.71
C THR A 559 -6.82 12.37 -28.31
N ARG A 560 -6.31 13.44 -27.70
CA ARG A 560 -6.31 14.79 -28.31
C ARG A 560 -5.13 15.02 -29.25
N SER A 561 -4.17 14.10 -29.29
CA SER A 561 -3.00 14.21 -30.16
C SER A 561 -3.44 14.16 -31.63
N PRO A 562 -2.99 15.10 -32.48
CA PRO A 562 -3.23 15.02 -33.92
C PRO A 562 -2.38 13.92 -34.59
N ARG A 563 -1.39 13.37 -33.88
CA ARG A 563 -0.42 12.39 -34.40
C ARG A 563 -0.90 10.94 -34.26
N SER A 564 -2.15 10.68 -34.60
CA SER A 564 -2.74 9.34 -34.44
C SER A 564 -2.02 8.26 -35.28
N GLU A 565 -1.44 8.65 -36.42
CA GLU A 565 -0.62 7.77 -37.26
C GLU A 565 0.67 7.33 -36.55
N ASP A 566 1.42 8.27 -35.99
CA ASP A 566 2.64 7.99 -35.21
C ASP A 566 2.32 7.05 -34.04
N ILE A 567 1.18 7.25 -33.37
CA ILE A 567 0.69 6.40 -32.28
C ILE A 567 0.47 4.96 -32.77
N CYS A 568 -0.22 4.76 -33.89
CA CYS A 568 -0.43 3.43 -34.44
C CYS A 568 0.88 2.73 -34.80
N VAL A 569 1.81 3.45 -35.44
CA VAL A 569 3.13 2.90 -35.78
C VAL A 569 3.89 2.48 -34.52
N PHE A 570 3.92 3.36 -33.51
CA PHE A 570 4.60 3.09 -32.25
C PHE A 570 4.03 1.87 -31.51
N LEU A 571 2.70 1.74 -31.46
CA LEU A 571 2.03 0.59 -30.83
C LEU A 571 2.36 -0.73 -31.53
N ARG A 572 2.38 -0.74 -32.87
CA ARG A 572 2.76 -1.93 -33.66
C ARG A 572 4.21 -2.34 -33.42
N GLN A 573 5.12 -1.39 -33.29
CA GLN A 573 6.53 -1.66 -32.92
C GLN A 573 6.67 -2.32 -31.54
N HIS A 574 5.67 -2.15 -30.67
CA HIS A 574 5.61 -2.76 -29.34
C HIS A 574 4.66 -3.96 -29.27
N GLY A 575 4.31 -4.55 -30.42
CA GLY A 575 3.51 -5.78 -30.48
C GLY A 575 2.00 -5.60 -30.28
N VAL A 576 1.49 -4.36 -30.26
CA VAL A 576 0.04 -4.07 -30.16
C VAL A 576 -0.55 -3.87 -31.56
N ARG A 577 -1.61 -4.59 -31.90
CA ARG A 577 -2.28 -4.47 -33.21
C ARG A 577 -3.17 -3.24 -33.27
N ALA A 578 -2.56 -2.08 -33.55
CA ALA A 578 -3.27 -0.80 -33.61
C ALA A 578 -3.76 -0.44 -35.03
N ARG A 579 -4.98 0.10 -35.14
CA ARG A 579 -5.58 0.64 -36.38
C ARG A 579 -6.16 2.04 -36.15
N LEU A 580 -6.17 2.86 -37.20
CA LEU A 580 -6.90 4.14 -37.19
C LEU A 580 -8.36 3.89 -37.56
N LEU A 581 -9.30 4.54 -36.88
CA LEU A 581 -10.66 4.67 -37.39
C LEU A 581 -10.77 5.96 -38.20
N ASN A 582 -11.17 5.85 -39.47
CA ASN A 582 -11.50 7.02 -40.28
C ASN A 582 -12.96 7.44 -40.06
N ARG A 583 -13.24 8.73 -40.21
CA ARG A 583 -14.54 9.35 -39.94
C ARG A 583 -15.68 8.80 -40.82
N ASP A 584 -15.34 8.28 -42.00
CA ASP A 584 -16.28 7.82 -43.04
C ASP A 584 -16.44 6.29 -43.13
N GLU A 585 -15.69 5.51 -42.34
CA GLU A 585 -15.98 4.09 -42.12
C GLU A 585 -17.03 4.00 -41.01
N ILE A 586 -18.29 4.26 -41.38
CA ILE A 586 -19.45 4.07 -40.51
C ILE A 586 -19.62 2.57 -40.29
N GLN A 587 -19.80 2.24 -39.01
CA GLN A 587 -20.12 0.94 -38.42
C GLN A 587 -18.92 0.01 -38.23
N PHE A 588 -18.69 -0.34 -36.96
CA PHE A 588 -18.40 -1.74 -36.64
C PHE A 588 -19.35 -2.55 -37.48
N ASP A 589 -18.84 -3.24 -38.49
CA ASP A 589 -19.67 -4.12 -39.30
C ASP A 589 -20.24 -5.16 -38.33
N HIS A 590 -21.47 -4.92 -37.85
CA HIS A 590 -22.16 -5.80 -36.90
C HIS A 590 -22.54 -7.12 -37.59
N GLN A 591 -22.28 -7.23 -38.90
CA GLN A 591 -22.37 -8.44 -39.71
C GLN A 591 -21.01 -8.98 -40.17
N ALA A 592 -19.88 -8.39 -39.77
CA ALA A 592 -18.59 -9.05 -39.96
C ALA A 592 -18.49 -10.23 -38.99
N ASP A 593 -18.66 -11.44 -39.56
CA ASP A 593 -18.14 -12.72 -39.08
C ASP A 593 -17.04 -12.56 -38.04
N ALA A 594 -17.19 -13.20 -36.88
CA ALA A 594 -16.19 -13.97 -36.13
C ALA A 594 -14.66 -13.62 -36.21
N GLY A 595 -14.27 -12.41 -36.62
CA GLY A 595 -12.98 -12.12 -37.25
C GLY A 595 -12.32 -10.83 -36.78
N GLY A 596 -12.99 -10.06 -35.90
CA GLY A 596 -12.31 -9.24 -34.92
C GLY A 596 -11.56 -10.16 -33.95
N LEU A 597 -10.37 -10.61 -34.35
CA LEU A 597 -9.49 -11.40 -33.49
C LEU A 597 -9.27 -10.62 -32.19
N ARG A 598 -9.23 -11.31 -31.04
CA ARG A 598 -8.80 -10.71 -29.78
C ARG A 598 -7.51 -9.89 -30.00
N GLY A 599 -7.48 -8.65 -29.49
CA GLY A 599 -6.28 -7.83 -29.43
C GLY A 599 -6.12 -6.72 -30.48
N ASP A 600 -7.15 -6.42 -31.27
CA ASP A 600 -7.14 -5.22 -32.13
C ASP A 600 -7.52 -3.96 -31.31
N VAL A 601 -6.71 -2.91 -31.44
CA VAL A 601 -6.87 -1.62 -30.76
C VAL A 601 -7.16 -0.53 -31.78
N TRP A 602 -8.19 0.27 -31.53
CA TRP A 602 -8.52 1.41 -32.38
C TRP A 602 -8.01 2.72 -31.80
N VAL A 603 -7.37 3.54 -32.61
CA VAL A 603 -6.87 4.86 -32.22
C VAL A 603 -7.77 5.92 -32.84
N ARG A 604 -8.38 6.74 -31.97
CA ARG A 604 -9.24 7.86 -32.34
C ARG A 604 -8.66 9.18 -31.86
N SER A 605 -8.59 10.14 -32.78
CA SER A 605 -8.10 11.49 -32.49
C SER A 605 -9.25 12.46 -32.50
N VAL A 606 -9.55 13.03 -31.33
CA VAL A 606 -10.61 14.03 -31.13
C VAL A 606 -10.49 15.15 -32.16
N LYS A 607 -9.27 15.68 -32.36
CA LYS A 607 -9.01 16.77 -33.30
C LYS A 607 -9.16 16.37 -34.76
N ARG A 608 -8.63 15.20 -35.15
CA ARG A 608 -8.67 14.74 -36.55
C ARG A 608 -10.08 14.43 -37.01
N GLU A 609 -10.88 13.87 -36.10
CA GLU A 609 -12.24 13.43 -36.39
C GLU A 609 -13.29 14.53 -36.14
N GLY A 610 -12.87 15.70 -35.65
CA GLY A 610 -13.74 16.86 -35.45
C GLY A 610 -14.73 16.69 -34.30
N PHE A 611 -14.36 15.94 -33.26
CA PHE A 611 -15.13 15.88 -32.02
C PHE A 611 -14.74 17.03 -31.09
N ASP A 612 -15.70 17.49 -30.29
CA ASP A 612 -15.47 18.58 -29.32
C ASP A 612 -14.69 18.10 -28.07
N SER A 613 -14.86 16.84 -27.69
CA SER A 613 -14.20 16.26 -26.51
C SER A 613 -14.01 14.74 -26.62
N LYS A 614 -13.21 14.16 -25.72
CA LYS A 614 -13.11 12.70 -25.56
C LYS A 614 -14.45 12.10 -25.16
N ALA A 615 -15.23 12.81 -24.34
CA ALA A 615 -16.55 12.36 -23.91
C ALA A 615 -17.51 12.18 -25.09
N ALA A 616 -17.48 13.06 -26.10
CA ALA A 616 -18.29 12.91 -27.30
C ALA A 616 -17.97 11.63 -28.09
N VAL A 617 -16.69 11.23 -28.15
CA VAL A 617 -16.27 9.96 -28.75
C VAL A 617 -16.82 8.78 -27.94
N ILE A 618 -16.67 8.81 -26.61
CA ILE A 618 -17.11 7.74 -25.71
C ILE A 618 -18.64 7.56 -25.79
N LEU A 619 -19.40 8.66 -25.77
CA LEU A 619 -20.86 8.63 -25.89
C LEU A 619 -21.30 8.00 -27.22
N LYS A 620 -20.72 8.44 -28.35
CA LYS A 620 -21.05 7.90 -29.67
C LYS A 620 -20.91 6.37 -29.70
N GLU A 621 -19.82 5.84 -29.16
CA GLU A 621 -19.55 4.40 -29.16
C GLU A 621 -20.44 3.63 -28.18
N MET A 622 -20.71 4.20 -27.00
CA MET A 622 -21.56 3.56 -25.99
C MET A 622 -23.05 3.65 -26.31
N GLU A 623 -23.50 4.67 -27.03
CA GLU A 623 -24.90 4.82 -27.46
C GLU A 623 -25.25 3.90 -28.63
N ALA A 624 -24.25 3.53 -29.45
CA ALA A 624 -24.42 2.52 -30.50
C ALA A 624 -24.78 1.13 -29.92
N GLU A 625 -24.45 0.87 -28.65
CA GLU A 625 -24.75 -0.38 -27.94
C GLU A 625 -25.49 -0.09 -26.63
N ALA A 626 -26.82 -0.11 -26.63
CA ALA A 626 -27.67 0.37 -25.54
C ALA A 626 -27.35 -0.20 -24.14
N GLU A 627 -26.91 -1.46 -24.04
CA GLU A 627 -26.53 -2.12 -22.78
C GLU A 627 -25.01 -2.16 -22.53
N ALA A 628 -24.22 -1.52 -23.39
CA ALA A 628 -22.77 -1.54 -23.25
C ALA A 628 -22.30 -0.91 -21.94
N THR A 629 -21.31 -1.54 -21.33
CA THR A 629 -20.57 -1.03 -20.19
C THR A 629 -19.16 -0.63 -20.61
N GLY A 630 -18.61 0.38 -19.94
CA GLY A 630 -17.32 0.96 -20.30
C GLY A 630 -16.41 1.20 -19.10
N ILE A 631 -15.11 1.10 -19.34
CA ILE A 631 -14.07 1.65 -18.46
C ILE A 631 -13.34 2.76 -19.21
N PHE A 632 -13.24 3.95 -18.62
CA PHE A 632 -12.48 5.07 -19.17
C PHE A 632 -11.31 5.44 -18.24
N ALA A 633 -10.08 5.30 -18.72
CA ALA A 633 -8.86 5.67 -18.01
C ALA A 633 -8.15 6.86 -18.67
N ASP A 634 -7.85 7.88 -17.87
CA ASP A 634 -7.23 9.14 -18.32
C ASP A 634 -6.40 9.75 -17.18
N ASP A 635 -5.31 10.45 -17.48
CA ASP A 635 -4.49 11.15 -16.48
C ASP A 635 -5.06 12.54 -16.12
N ASP A 636 -5.97 13.08 -16.93
CA ASP A 636 -6.65 14.35 -16.67
C ASP A 636 -8.05 14.14 -16.06
N ILE A 637 -8.19 14.59 -14.80
CA ILE A 637 -9.47 14.58 -14.08
C ILE A 637 -10.58 15.35 -14.80
N LYS A 638 -10.25 16.36 -15.61
CA LYS A 638 -11.24 17.15 -16.35
C LYS A 638 -11.95 16.33 -17.42
N GLU A 639 -11.22 15.43 -18.09
CA GLU A 639 -11.78 14.53 -19.11
C GLU A 639 -12.72 13.52 -18.48
N LEU A 640 -12.32 12.96 -17.33
CA LEU A 640 -13.14 12.00 -16.58
C LEU A 640 -14.40 12.66 -15.99
N THR A 641 -14.36 13.96 -15.69
CA THR A 641 -15.47 14.68 -15.07
C THR A 641 -16.22 15.60 -16.04
N ASP A 642 -16.13 15.31 -17.34
CA ASP A 642 -16.96 15.95 -18.35
C ASP A 642 -18.46 15.70 -18.05
N GLU A 643 -19.29 16.74 -18.16
CA GLU A 643 -20.72 16.66 -17.85
C GLU A 643 -21.45 15.76 -18.85
N ALA A 644 -20.94 15.67 -20.09
CA ALA A 644 -21.52 14.83 -21.11
C ALA A 644 -21.53 13.34 -20.70
N LEU A 645 -20.57 12.90 -19.87
CA LEU A 645 -20.51 11.51 -19.38
C LEU A 645 -21.50 11.19 -18.26
N ARG A 646 -22.19 12.19 -17.71
CA ARG A 646 -23.01 12.04 -16.49
C ARG A 646 -24.12 11.01 -16.64
N GLY A 647 -24.81 10.99 -17.79
CA GLY A 647 -25.89 10.02 -18.05
C GLY A 647 -25.40 8.57 -17.99
N LEU A 648 -24.21 8.28 -18.54
CA LEU A 648 -23.60 6.94 -18.49
C LEU A 648 -23.15 6.56 -17.08
N VAL A 649 -22.67 7.53 -16.30
CA VAL A 649 -22.18 7.30 -14.94
C VAL A 649 -23.34 7.07 -13.96
N ASP A 650 -24.36 7.93 -14.00
CA ASP A 650 -25.54 7.83 -13.15
C ASP A 650 -26.33 6.55 -13.47
N GLY A 651 -26.35 6.13 -14.75
CA GLY A 651 -26.87 4.84 -15.20
C GLY A 651 -25.99 3.63 -14.87
N GLY A 652 -24.82 3.82 -14.24
CA GLY A 652 -23.90 2.75 -13.86
C GLY A 652 -23.18 2.06 -15.02
N ARG A 653 -23.29 2.59 -16.24
CA ARG A 653 -22.72 2.02 -17.46
C ARG A 653 -21.25 2.38 -17.67
N LEU A 654 -20.77 3.48 -17.11
CA LEU A 654 -19.38 3.92 -17.25
C LEU A 654 -18.65 4.01 -15.91
N LEU A 655 -17.55 3.28 -15.79
CA LEU A 655 -16.59 3.44 -14.70
C LEU A 655 -15.40 4.26 -15.17
N ARG A 656 -14.95 5.21 -14.36
CA ARG A 656 -13.89 6.15 -14.69
C ARG A 656 -12.70 5.96 -13.76
N LEU A 657 -11.50 6.04 -14.30
CA LEU A 657 -10.26 5.87 -13.55
C LEU A 657 -9.26 7.00 -13.87
N LEU A 658 -8.93 7.78 -12.84
CA LEU A 658 -7.83 8.74 -12.88
C LEU A 658 -6.51 8.00 -12.83
N PHE A 659 -5.83 7.93 -13.98
CA PHE A 659 -4.62 7.17 -14.17
C PHE A 659 -3.43 7.87 -13.52
N VAL A 660 -2.62 7.10 -12.78
CA VAL A 660 -1.39 7.56 -12.15
C VAL A 660 -0.30 6.56 -12.47
N ARG A 661 0.68 6.99 -13.25
CA ARG A 661 1.77 6.10 -13.68
C ARG A 661 2.64 5.66 -12.49
N SER A 662 2.80 4.35 -12.35
CA SER A 662 3.68 3.75 -11.34
C SER A 662 5.15 4.11 -11.62
N GLY A 663 5.77 4.90 -10.73
CA GLY A 663 7.21 5.23 -10.79
C GLY A 663 7.56 6.66 -11.24
N GLY A 664 6.58 7.48 -11.60
CA GLY A 664 6.80 8.92 -11.75
C GLY A 664 7.07 9.56 -10.39
N LYS A 665 8.23 10.21 -10.21
CA LYS A 665 8.29 11.30 -9.22
C LYS A 665 7.33 12.37 -9.73
N GLU A 666 6.32 12.71 -8.92
CA GLU A 666 5.57 13.97 -9.10
C GLU A 666 6.53 15.16 -9.02
#